data_AF-A0A7R9DEQ0-F1
#
_entry.id   AF-A0A7R9DEQ0-F1
#
_cell.length_a   1.000
_cell.length_b   1.000
_cell.length_c   1.000
_cell.angle_alpha   90.00
_cell.angle_beta   90.00
_cell.angle_gamma   90.00
#
_symmetry.space_group_name_H-M   'P 1'
#
loop_
_entity.id
_entity.type
_entity.pdbx_description
1 polymer ?
#
loop_
_entity_poly.entity_id
_entity_poly.type
_entity_poly.pdbx_seq_one_letter_code
_entity_poly.pdbx_strand_id
1 'polypeptide(L)'
;DAGSQQIGFLLGSCGVQVALTSEACLKGLPKTAAGEVVAFKGWPKLHWFVTEHLAKTPKDWLPPPRLTDDTPAYIEYTTDRDGSVMGVTMTRAAMLAHCRTLTMAVAVVKSRDLHWGLLATKDHKEVSLSSLRLLLVADGANPWSLSSCDQFLSVFQAKGLRPDAICPCASSSEVLTVSVKEVTTRPAFSSPSGTLKHCHSYISVYLHREKPLFIFTVLNITRPGRAGVNATGRGVLSMSGLSYGVVRVDQENSLTSLTLQDCGQVMPGCMIVVVRMEGSSYLCKTDEVGEICINSGATGSQYWGLQGLTNNSFRVIPLQSDGKPLGELEFVRSGLLGFLGPGGLVFVCGSRDGLMTVTGRKHNADDIIATVLAVEPMKFIYRGRIAVFSIRVLRDERICVIAEQRPDCGEEESFQWMSRVLQAVDSIHQVGIYCLALVPPNYLPKTPLGGIHLSETKRRFMEGTLHPANVLLCPHTCVTNLPKPREIHSDVGPASVMVGNIVQGNRLASAQGRDMGISTADHVIFTLLNAKGTVATVLSCSQLHKRAERVGNLLQDKGRINTGDHVALIFPPGIDLVCAFYGCLYVGAVPVTIRPPHPQNLQTTLPTVRMIVDVSKSVLVLSNMNVIKLLKSKEASNVVDIKSWPLTLDTDDMTKKKIPVMYRAPTAEMLAYLDFSVSTTGMLAGIKMSHAAVTSLCRSMKLACELYPSRHIALCLDPYCGLGFALWCLSSIYSGHHSILIPPSEVEVNPGLWLTAVSQYRVRDTFCSYGVMELCTKGLGSSVNQLKQRGVNLGCVRTCVVVAEERPRITLTTSFSKLFSALGLSPRAVSTSFGCRVNVAICLQVLTFPCNKDASSPEPSTVYVDLRALRNDRVSLVERGSPHSLCLMESGKLLPGVKSSHNASGYFTIYGDESDYADHFSARLVTGNTGEVYARTGYLGFLRRTESTAHHGATELGTGEEGDNIKLHDAVFVVGALDETVMLRGMSAVFTWTNLLVVVVELDGNENEALDLVPLVTNTVLEEHHLIVGVVVVVDPGVVPINSRGEKQRMHLRDGFLADQLDPIYVAYNM
;
A
#
# COMPACT_ATOMS: atom_id res chain seq x y z
N ASP A 1 22.85 9.67 1.19
CA ASP A 1 22.37 9.91 2.56
C ASP A 1 20.85 9.84 2.56
N ALA A 2 20.26 8.96 3.39
CA ALA A 2 18.82 8.64 3.33
C ALA A 2 17.96 9.74 3.96
N GLY A 3 18.44 10.36 5.05
CA GLY A 3 17.73 11.44 5.74
C GLY A 3 17.57 12.71 4.89
N SER A 4 18.56 13.05 4.06
CA SER A 4 18.44 14.20 3.15
C SER A 4 17.40 13.96 2.06
N GLN A 5 17.23 12.74 1.55
CA GLN A 5 16.21 12.44 0.54
C GLN A 5 14.78 12.54 1.12
N GLN A 6 14.57 12.10 2.36
CA GLN A 6 13.27 12.20 3.03
C GLN A 6 12.86 13.65 3.33
N ILE A 7 13.82 14.50 3.72
CA ILE A 7 13.57 15.94 3.86
C ILE A 7 13.20 16.54 2.48
N GLY A 8 13.90 16.14 1.41
CA GLY A 8 13.57 16.56 0.05
C GLY A 8 12.14 16.23 -0.36
N PHE A 9 11.65 15.05 0.03
CA PHE A 9 10.26 14.66 -0.18
C PHE A 9 9.27 15.57 0.54
N LEU A 10 9.49 15.86 1.83
CA LEU A 10 8.64 16.79 2.57
C LEU A 10 8.64 18.19 1.93
N LEU A 11 9.81 18.71 1.57
CA LEU A 11 9.93 20.00 0.88
C LEU A 11 9.18 20.02 -0.46
N GLY A 12 9.27 18.94 -1.24
CA GLY A 12 8.53 18.78 -2.49
C GLY A 12 7.01 18.70 -2.28
N SER A 13 6.55 17.97 -1.26
CA SER A 13 5.14 17.85 -0.90
C SER A 13 4.55 19.19 -0.41
N CYS A 14 5.35 19.99 0.29
CA CYS A 14 4.97 21.35 0.69
C CYS A 14 5.04 22.37 -0.46
N GLY A 15 5.51 21.96 -1.65
CA GLY A 15 5.67 22.87 -2.79
C GLY A 15 6.72 23.95 -2.57
N VAL A 16 7.75 23.68 -1.75
CA VAL A 16 8.77 24.69 -1.39
C VAL A 16 9.63 25.03 -2.60
N GLN A 17 9.68 26.32 -2.93
CA GLN A 17 10.49 26.86 -4.03
C GLN A 17 11.60 27.79 -3.54
N VAL A 18 11.51 28.28 -2.30
CA VAL A 18 12.39 29.30 -1.74
C VAL A 18 12.99 28.79 -0.44
N ALA A 19 14.30 28.95 -0.28
CA ALA A 19 15.03 28.63 0.94
C ALA A 19 15.69 29.89 1.49
N LEU A 20 15.25 30.33 2.67
CA LEU A 20 15.91 31.39 3.42
C LEU A 20 17.06 30.77 4.23
N THR A 21 18.26 31.32 4.09
CA THR A 21 19.46 30.80 4.76
C THR A 21 20.36 31.92 5.25
N SER A 22 21.35 31.59 6.08
CA SER A 22 22.44 32.48 6.44
C SER A 22 23.63 32.28 5.50
N GLU A 23 24.51 33.27 5.40
CA GLU A 23 25.73 33.20 4.60
C GLU A 23 26.64 32.05 5.07
N ALA A 24 26.71 31.84 6.39
CA ALA A 24 27.47 30.75 6.99
C ALA A 24 26.93 29.37 6.57
N CYS A 25 25.61 29.19 6.62
CA CYS A 25 24.96 27.96 6.18
C CYS A 25 25.16 27.74 4.67
N LEU A 26 24.99 28.78 3.84
CA LEU A 26 25.16 28.68 2.38
C LEU A 26 26.60 28.32 1.98
N LYS A 27 27.61 28.84 2.70
CA LYS A 27 29.02 28.48 2.49
C LYS A 27 29.32 27.04 2.86
N GLY A 28 28.62 26.50 3.87
CA GLY A 28 28.77 25.10 4.31
C GLY A 28 28.10 24.06 3.40
N LEU A 29 27.27 24.47 2.44
CA LEU A 29 26.64 23.54 1.50
C LEU A 29 27.64 23.09 0.42
N PRO A 30 27.58 21.82 -0.03
CA PRO A 30 28.40 21.34 -1.13
C PRO A 30 28.11 22.13 -2.41
N LYS A 31 29.18 22.54 -3.12
CA LYS A 31 29.10 23.34 -4.34
C LYS A 31 29.70 22.60 -5.54
N THR A 32 29.17 22.85 -6.72
CA THR A 32 29.74 22.40 -8.00
C THR A 32 31.03 23.17 -8.30
N ALA A 33 31.80 22.70 -9.29
CA ALA A 33 32.99 23.42 -9.77
C ALA A 33 32.68 24.85 -10.27
N ALA A 34 31.42 25.14 -10.62
CA ALA A 34 30.93 26.47 -11.01
C ALA A 34 30.53 27.35 -9.81
N GLY A 35 30.67 26.87 -8.56
CA GLY A 35 30.35 27.62 -7.34
C GLY A 35 28.86 27.62 -6.94
N GLU A 36 28.01 26.91 -7.69
CA GLU A 36 26.58 26.76 -7.38
C GLU A 36 26.35 25.65 -6.35
N VAL A 37 25.35 25.79 -5.48
CA VAL A 37 24.97 24.72 -4.54
C VAL A 37 24.53 23.48 -5.32
N VAL A 38 25.10 22.32 -4.98
CA VAL A 38 24.79 21.05 -5.64
C VAL A 38 23.29 20.73 -5.50
N ALA A 39 22.67 20.27 -6.58
CA ALA A 39 21.29 19.79 -6.53
C ALA A 39 21.19 18.54 -5.65
N PHE A 40 20.53 18.67 -4.50
CA PHE A 40 20.29 17.54 -3.61
C PHE A 40 19.30 16.57 -4.25
N LYS A 41 19.69 15.31 -4.35
CA LYS A 41 18.84 14.25 -4.91
C LYS A 41 17.52 14.15 -4.12
N GLY A 42 16.39 14.32 -4.80
CA GLY A 42 15.06 14.26 -4.20
C GLY A 42 14.52 15.57 -3.63
N TRP A 43 15.30 16.65 -3.67
CA TRP A 43 14.81 17.98 -3.27
C TRP A 43 14.14 18.68 -4.47
N PRO A 44 13.11 19.52 -4.25
CA PRO A 44 12.64 20.44 -5.28
C PRO A 44 13.73 21.43 -5.65
N LYS A 45 13.59 22.10 -6.80
CA LYS A 45 14.50 23.18 -7.19
C LYS A 45 14.28 24.37 -6.24
N LEU A 46 15.29 24.70 -5.44
CA LEU A 46 15.23 25.78 -4.45
C LEU A 46 15.98 27.03 -4.92
N HIS A 47 15.34 28.17 -4.74
CA HIS A 47 15.96 29.49 -4.84
C HIS A 47 16.47 29.90 -3.45
N TRP A 48 17.78 30.01 -3.31
CA TRP A 48 18.44 30.33 -2.04
C TRP A 48 18.56 31.84 -1.86
N PHE A 49 18.05 32.35 -0.74
CA PHE A 49 18.19 33.75 -0.34
C PHE A 49 18.97 33.85 0.95
N VAL A 50 20.06 34.63 0.91
CA VAL A 50 20.85 34.95 2.09
C VAL A 50 20.17 36.09 2.81
N THR A 51 19.62 35.80 3.99
CA THR A 51 18.84 36.77 4.77
C THR A 51 19.64 38.02 5.15
N GLU A 52 20.96 37.91 5.29
CA GLU A 52 21.83 39.06 5.60
C GLU A 52 22.06 40.00 4.39
N HIS A 53 21.72 39.57 3.18
CA HIS A 53 21.91 40.34 1.94
C HIS A 53 20.61 41.02 1.48
N LEU A 54 19.52 40.89 2.25
CA LEU A 54 18.24 41.50 1.90
C LEU A 54 18.33 43.02 2.01
N ALA A 55 17.90 43.72 0.96
CA ALA A 55 17.81 45.18 0.96
C ALA A 55 16.76 45.67 1.96
N LYS A 56 16.89 46.93 2.39
CA LYS A 56 15.86 47.57 3.23
C LYS A 56 14.51 47.54 2.51
N THR A 57 13.44 47.30 3.27
CA THR A 57 12.08 47.35 2.75
C THR A 57 11.79 48.71 2.12
N PRO A 58 11.24 48.75 0.89
CA PRO A 58 10.81 49.99 0.25
C PRO A 58 9.79 50.75 1.09
N LYS A 59 9.78 52.09 1.02
CA LYS A 59 8.87 52.94 1.82
C LYS A 59 7.39 52.75 1.44
N ASP A 60 7.13 52.26 0.25
CA ASP A 60 5.82 51.95 -0.33
C ASP A 60 5.39 50.50 -0.10
N TRP A 61 6.19 49.69 0.61
CA TRP A 61 5.80 48.32 0.94
C TRP A 61 4.65 48.32 1.94
N LEU A 62 3.51 47.76 1.53
CA LEU A 62 2.36 47.51 2.38
C LEU A 62 2.35 46.03 2.77
N PRO A 63 2.14 45.70 4.06
CA PRO A 63 2.02 44.31 4.47
C PRO A 63 0.79 43.68 3.81
N PRO A 64 0.87 42.41 3.40
CA PRO A 64 -0.29 41.69 2.88
C PRO A 64 -1.42 41.64 3.93
N PRO A 65 -2.68 41.53 3.49
CA PRO A 65 -3.82 41.46 4.39
C PRO A 65 -3.67 40.29 5.37
N ARG A 66 -4.13 40.50 6.61
CA ARG A 66 -4.06 39.49 7.67
C ARG A 66 -4.83 38.23 7.23
N LEU A 67 -4.10 37.12 7.16
CA LEU A 67 -4.68 35.80 6.90
C LEU A 67 -5.54 35.34 8.09
N THR A 68 -6.53 34.49 7.84
CA THR A 68 -7.42 33.94 8.89
C THR A 68 -6.64 33.07 9.87
N ASP A 69 -7.08 33.01 11.13
CA ASP A 69 -6.32 32.33 12.19
C ASP A 69 -6.24 30.80 11.97
N ASP A 70 -7.13 30.21 11.17
CA ASP A 70 -7.12 28.77 10.81
C ASP A 70 -6.08 28.39 9.75
N THR A 71 -5.46 29.37 9.08
CA THR A 71 -4.45 29.10 8.06
C THR A 71 -3.14 28.59 8.68
N PRO A 72 -2.41 27.69 8.00
CA PRO A 72 -1.09 27.25 8.44
C PRO A 72 -0.14 28.43 8.68
N ALA A 73 0.40 28.54 9.90
CA ALA A 73 1.47 29.45 10.25
C ALA A 73 2.82 28.90 9.81
N TYR A 74 3.10 27.64 10.17
CA TYR A 74 4.30 26.91 9.77
C TYR A 74 4.07 25.40 9.77
N ILE A 75 4.98 24.65 9.17
CA ILE A 75 5.02 23.19 9.20
C ILE A 75 6.30 22.77 9.93
N GLU A 76 6.15 22.02 11.01
CA GLU A 76 7.26 21.49 11.81
C GLU A 76 7.63 20.09 11.33
N TYR A 77 8.91 19.81 11.11
CA TYR A 77 9.33 18.46 10.73
C TYR A 77 9.48 17.58 11.97
N THR A 78 9.01 16.34 11.88
CA THR A 78 9.23 15.29 12.88
C THR A 78 9.57 13.96 12.19
N THR A 79 9.99 12.97 12.97
CA THR A 79 10.35 11.64 12.46
C THR A 79 9.66 10.54 13.25
N ASP A 80 9.11 9.55 12.58
CA ASP A 80 8.50 8.36 13.20
C ASP A 80 9.56 7.32 13.64
N ARG A 81 9.15 6.28 14.38
CA ARG A 81 10.01 5.17 14.87
C ARG A 81 10.87 4.53 13.77
N ASP A 82 10.35 4.43 12.56
CA ASP A 82 11.05 3.86 11.40
C ASP A 82 11.94 4.88 10.66
N GLY A 83 12.02 6.12 11.15
CA GLY A 83 12.79 7.21 10.56
C GLY A 83 12.09 7.94 9.43
N SER A 84 10.79 7.72 9.21
CA SER A 84 10.01 8.44 8.19
C SER A 84 9.77 9.89 8.60
N VAL A 85 10.04 10.84 7.69
CA VAL A 85 9.85 12.28 7.94
C VAL A 85 8.39 12.67 7.73
N MET A 86 7.81 13.38 8.70
CA MET A 86 6.44 13.91 8.65
C MET A 86 6.46 15.42 8.89
N GLY A 87 5.47 16.14 8.33
CA GLY A 87 5.28 17.57 8.59
C GLY A 87 4.04 17.81 9.43
N VAL A 88 4.19 18.32 10.65
CA VAL A 88 3.07 18.73 11.51
C VAL A 88 2.65 20.14 11.14
N THR A 89 1.37 20.33 10.81
CA THR A 89 0.83 21.63 10.43
C THR A 89 0.38 22.41 11.66
N MET A 90 1.03 23.54 11.92
CA MET A 90 0.66 24.47 12.98
C MET A 90 -0.12 25.65 12.42
N THR A 91 -1.33 25.89 12.92
CA THR A 91 -2.16 27.04 12.51
C THR A 91 -1.76 28.31 13.25
N ARG A 92 -2.15 29.48 12.73
CA ARG A 92 -1.93 30.76 13.43
C ARG A 92 -2.66 30.81 14.77
N ALA A 93 -3.88 30.27 14.83
CA ALA A 93 -4.65 30.11 16.06
C ALA A 93 -3.89 29.28 17.09
N ALA A 94 -3.35 28.13 16.68
CA ALA A 94 -2.61 27.25 17.59
C ALA A 94 -1.29 27.85 18.08
N MET A 95 -0.54 28.47 17.17
CA MET A 95 0.68 29.20 17.54
C MET A 95 0.40 30.34 18.53
N LEU A 96 -0.63 31.15 18.29
CA LEU A 96 -1.01 32.26 19.18
C LEU A 96 -1.57 31.76 20.52
N ALA A 97 -2.36 30.68 20.51
CA ALA A 97 -2.84 30.04 21.72
C ALA A 97 -1.66 29.55 22.56
N HIS A 98 -0.71 28.83 21.97
CA HIS A 98 0.51 28.38 22.64
C HIS A 98 1.33 29.54 23.21
N CYS A 99 1.57 30.60 22.44
CA CYS A 99 2.26 31.80 22.93
C CYS A 99 1.54 32.46 24.11
N ARG A 100 0.21 32.58 24.06
CA ARG A 100 -0.58 33.14 25.18
C ARG A 100 -0.43 32.29 26.44
N THR A 101 -0.46 30.97 26.31
CA THR A 101 -0.28 30.06 27.44
C THR A 101 1.16 30.07 27.98
N LEU A 102 2.17 30.24 27.11
CA LEU A 102 3.59 30.33 27.51
C LEU A 102 4.04 31.70 28.04
N THR A 103 3.37 32.80 27.68
CA THR A 103 3.71 34.16 28.16
C THR A 103 3.58 34.30 29.70
N MET A 104 3.06 33.27 30.37
CA MET A 104 3.02 33.12 31.82
C MET A 104 4.32 32.54 32.44
N ALA A 105 5.30 32.11 31.64
CA ALA A 105 6.53 31.46 32.07
C ALA A 105 7.79 32.30 31.80
N VAL A 106 8.73 32.36 32.75
CA VAL A 106 9.95 33.18 32.67
C VAL A 106 11.15 32.26 32.38
N ALA A 107 11.78 32.40 31.21
CA ALA A 107 12.97 31.69 30.70
C ALA A 107 12.82 30.19 30.29
N VAL A 108 13.29 29.86 29.09
CA VAL A 108 13.25 28.52 28.44
C VAL A 108 14.66 28.11 28.01
N VAL A 109 15.12 26.92 28.40
CA VAL A 109 16.45 26.38 28.08
C VAL A 109 16.36 24.86 27.83
N LYS A 110 17.15 24.29 26.90
CA LYS A 110 17.21 22.82 26.73
C LYS A 110 18.11 22.19 27.79
N SER A 111 17.77 20.99 28.26
CA SER A 111 18.55 20.22 29.25
C SER A 111 20.02 20.03 28.87
N ARG A 112 20.31 19.75 27.59
CA ARG A 112 21.68 19.60 27.07
C ARG A 112 22.51 20.89 27.15
N ASP A 113 21.87 22.04 27.07
CA ASP A 113 22.53 23.34 27.15
C ASP A 113 22.95 23.67 28.59
N LEU A 114 22.37 23.01 29.60
CA LEU A 114 22.84 23.06 30.99
C LEU A 114 24.27 22.53 31.12
N HIS A 115 24.64 21.50 30.34
CA HIS A 115 26.00 20.96 30.30
C HIS A 115 27.00 21.95 29.71
N TRP A 116 26.61 22.68 28.66
CA TRP A 116 27.43 23.76 28.10
C TRP A 116 27.53 24.95 29.07
N GLY A 117 26.46 25.26 29.80
CA GLY A 117 26.49 26.23 30.90
C GLY A 117 27.47 25.83 32.01
N LEU A 118 27.51 24.54 32.38
CA LEU A 118 28.48 23.96 33.32
C LEU A 118 29.92 24.10 32.80
N LEU A 119 30.18 23.82 31.51
CA LEU A 119 31.50 23.98 30.90
C LEU A 119 31.94 25.45 30.83
N ALA A 120 31.02 26.36 30.50
CA ALA A 120 31.26 27.80 30.42
C ALA A 120 31.57 28.44 31.79
N THR A 121 31.25 27.79 32.91
CA THR A 121 31.67 28.27 34.25
C THR A 121 33.18 28.30 34.44
N LYS A 122 33.94 27.51 33.67
CA LYS A 122 35.42 27.55 33.70
C LYS A 122 35.95 28.88 33.17
N ASP A 123 35.24 29.49 32.24
CA ASP A 123 35.64 30.72 31.54
C ASP A 123 34.99 31.98 32.13
N HIS A 124 33.84 31.85 32.81
CA HIS A 124 33.09 32.95 33.41
C HIS A 124 32.80 32.73 34.90
N LYS A 125 33.67 33.27 35.77
CA LYS A 125 33.60 33.06 37.22
C LYS A 125 32.50 33.89 37.91
N GLU A 126 32.12 35.04 37.36
CA GLU A 126 31.18 36.02 37.94
C GLU A 126 29.77 35.94 37.35
N VAL A 127 29.07 34.80 37.54
CA VAL A 127 27.68 34.63 37.08
C VAL A 127 26.75 34.56 38.30
N SER A 128 25.69 35.40 38.34
CA SER A 128 24.62 35.34 39.35
C SER A 128 23.30 34.94 38.71
N LEU A 129 22.63 33.94 39.28
CA LEU A 129 21.32 33.43 38.85
C LEU A 129 20.19 33.77 39.86
N SER A 130 20.47 34.68 40.80
CA SER A 130 19.54 35.09 41.86
C SER A 130 18.23 35.71 41.35
N SER A 131 18.23 36.31 40.16
CA SER A 131 17.05 36.89 39.51
C SER A 131 16.21 35.88 38.72
N LEU A 132 16.68 34.64 38.55
CA LEU A 132 15.99 33.62 37.77
C LEU A 132 14.73 33.13 38.53
N ARG A 133 13.57 33.29 37.89
CA ARG A 133 12.27 32.96 38.49
C ARG A 133 11.78 31.57 38.15
N LEU A 134 11.99 31.17 36.90
CA LEU A 134 11.66 29.88 36.34
C LEU A 134 12.75 29.56 35.30
N LEU A 135 12.96 28.28 35.04
CA LEU A 135 13.86 27.72 34.05
C LEU A 135 13.13 26.51 33.49
N LEU A 136 12.43 26.71 32.38
CA LEU A 136 11.77 25.61 31.67
C LEU A 136 12.83 24.75 31.00
N VAL A 137 12.94 23.50 31.45
CA VAL A 137 13.84 22.50 30.90
C VAL A 137 13.05 21.65 29.91
N ALA A 138 13.14 21.99 28.62
CA ALA A 138 12.48 21.28 27.54
C ALA A 138 13.41 20.20 26.97
N ASP A 139 13.17 18.93 27.32
CA ASP A 139 13.99 17.79 26.86
C ASP A 139 13.10 16.58 26.52
N GLY A 140 12.19 16.76 25.56
CA GLY A 140 11.37 15.68 25.02
C GLY A 140 10.70 14.82 26.11
N ALA A 141 10.78 13.49 25.94
CA ALA A 141 10.09 12.50 26.78
C ALA A 141 10.90 11.99 27.99
N ASN A 142 12.04 12.62 28.34
CA ASN A 142 13.13 11.89 29.01
C ASN A 142 13.32 12.17 30.53
N PRO A 143 13.33 11.14 31.40
CA PRO A 143 13.66 11.26 32.83
C PRO A 143 15.15 11.51 33.17
N TRP A 144 16.12 11.31 32.25
CA TRP A 144 17.57 11.55 32.51
C TRP A 144 17.91 13.01 32.85
N SER A 145 17.03 13.93 32.48
CA SER A 145 17.14 15.34 32.82
C SER A 145 17.26 15.57 34.33
N LEU A 146 16.73 14.69 35.19
CA LEU A 146 16.75 14.89 36.64
C LEU A 146 18.15 14.87 37.24
N SER A 147 18.98 13.88 36.91
CA SER A 147 20.37 13.84 37.38
C SER A 147 21.18 15.05 36.90
N SER A 148 20.92 15.52 35.68
CA SER A 148 21.55 16.70 35.10
C SER A 148 21.02 18.00 35.72
N CYS A 149 19.72 18.07 36.03
CA CYS A 149 19.08 19.18 36.73
C CYS A 149 19.59 19.27 38.18
N ASP A 150 19.70 18.15 38.88
CA ASP A 150 20.23 18.07 40.25
C ASP A 150 21.73 18.44 40.27
N GLN A 151 22.50 18.00 39.28
CA GLN A 151 23.91 18.39 39.14
C GLN A 151 24.07 19.87 38.78
N PHE A 152 23.24 20.39 37.87
CA PHE A 152 23.23 21.81 37.51
C PHE A 152 22.82 22.67 38.70
N LEU A 153 21.79 22.26 39.43
CA LEU A 153 21.35 22.90 40.67
C LEU A 153 22.48 22.93 41.70
N SER A 154 23.11 21.79 41.97
CA SER A 154 24.22 21.66 42.92
C SER A 154 25.36 22.64 42.63
N VAL A 155 25.75 22.80 41.35
CA VAL A 155 26.84 23.71 40.96
C VAL A 155 26.44 25.18 41.05
N PHE A 156 25.22 25.52 40.67
CA PHE A 156 24.77 26.92 40.56
C PHE A 156 23.98 27.42 41.78
N GLN A 157 23.70 26.58 42.76
CA GLN A 157 23.03 26.96 44.01
C GLN A 157 23.83 28.03 44.76
N ALA A 158 25.14 27.87 44.84
CA ALA A 158 26.05 28.88 45.42
C ALA A 158 26.07 30.20 44.63
N LYS A 159 25.60 30.19 43.37
CA LYS A 159 25.47 31.36 42.48
C LYS A 159 24.04 31.95 42.48
N GLY A 160 23.19 31.54 43.41
CA GLY A 160 21.84 32.09 43.61
C GLY A 160 20.72 31.39 42.84
N LEU A 161 20.99 30.27 42.14
CA LEU A 161 19.95 29.47 41.51
C LEU A 161 19.09 28.76 42.57
N ARG A 162 17.78 28.93 42.48
CA ARG A 162 16.85 28.32 43.44
C ARG A 162 16.31 26.98 42.92
N PRO A 163 16.13 25.95 43.77
CA PRO A 163 15.60 24.65 43.35
C PRO A 163 14.20 24.71 42.72
N ASP A 164 13.35 25.62 43.21
CA ASP A 164 11.99 25.85 42.71
C ASP A 164 11.95 26.53 41.34
N ALA A 165 13.08 27.10 40.89
CA ALA A 165 13.16 27.71 39.57
C ALA A 165 13.23 26.67 38.45
N ILE A 166 13.72 25.44 38.69
CA ILE A 166 13.85 24.43 37.63
C ILE A 166 12.50 23.74 37.40
N CYS A 167 12.00 23.79 36.16
CA CYS A 167 10.75 23.17 35.76
C CYS A 167 10.96 22.29 34.51
N PRO A 168 11.06 20.97 34.67
CA PRO A 168 10.96 20.05 33.55
C PRO A 168 9.62 20.25 32.84
N CYS A 169 9.62 20.33 31.51
CA CYS A 169 8.40 20.32 30.72
C CYS A 169 8.45 19.22 29.66
N ALA A 170 7.30 18.60 29.44
CA ALA A 170 7.12 17.61 28.39
C ALA A 170 6.57 18.27 27.13
N SER A 171 7.13 17.92 25.98
CA SER A 171 6.69 18.46 24.69
C SER A 171 6.84 17.45 23.56
N SER A 172 5.96 17.54 22.56
CA SER A 172 6.10 16.86 21.28
C SER A 172 5.72 17.78 20.12
N SER A 173 6.04 17.38 18.89
CA SER A 173 5.77 18.19 17.70
C SER A 173 4.27 18.29 17.41
N GLU A 174 3.47 17.29 17.81
CA GLU A 174 2.03 17.22 17.61
C GLU A 174 1.23 18.10 18.57
N VAL A 175 1.69 18.24 19.81
CA VAL A 175 0.94 18.94 20.88
C VAL A 175 1.66 20.15 21.48
N LEU A 176 2.87 20.46 21.00
CA LEU A 176 3.75 21.49 21.57
C LEU A 176 4.03 21.21 23.05
N THR A 177 3.57 22.05 23.99
CA THR A 177 3.83 21.88 25.43
C THR A 177 2.66 21.17 26.13
N VAL A 178 2.95 20.07 26.82
CA VAL A 178 1.95 19.21 27.49
C VAL A 178 1.57 19.73 28.88
N SER A 179 2.56 20.06 29.70
CA SER A 179 2.38 20.47 31.08
C SER A 179 3.48 21.42 31.52
N VAL A 180 3.16 22.30 32.47
CA VAL A 180 4.10 23.23 33.09
C VAL A 180 3.80 23.30 34.58
N LYS A 181 4.84 23.44 35.40
CA LYS A 181 4.69 23.63 36.84
C LYS A 181 4.20 25.06 37.15
N GLU A 182 3.20 25.19 38.01
CA GLU A 182 2.64 26.49 38.38
C GLU A 182 3.68 27.33 39.16
N VAL A 183 3.92 28.58 38.72
CA VAL A 183 4.82 29.50 39.41
C VAL A 183 4.09 30.12 40.59
N THR A 184 4.47 29.78 41.82
CA THR A 184 3.98 30.47 43.01
C THR A 184 4.51 31.91 43.04
N THR A 185 3.67 32.87 42.67
CA THR A 185 3.99 34.30 42.88
C THR A 185 3.96 34.62 44.37
N ARG A 186 5.07 35.06 44.95
CA ARG A 186 5.07 35.71 46.28
C ARG A 186 4.12 36.93 46.28
N PRO A 187 3.52 37.29 47.43
CA PRO A 187 2.87 38.58 47.59
C PRO A 187 3.89 39.71 47.41
N ALA A 188 3.46 40.81 46.78
CA ALA A 188 4.30 41.94 46.44
C ALA A 188 5.05 42.50 47.65
N PHE A 189 6.35 42.77 47.48
CA PHE A 189 7.06 43.72 48.34
C PHE A 189 6.36 45.08 48.22
N SER A 190 5.85 45.61 49.34
CA SER A 190 5.42 46.99 49.44
C SER A 190 6.63 47.91 49.28
N SER A 191 6.71 48.65 48.16
CA SER A 191 7.52 49.86 48.09
C SER A 191 6.62 51.10 48.01
N PRO A 192 7.02 52.23 48.62
CA PRO A 192 6.18 53.41 48.74
C PRO A 192 6.24 54.26 47.47
N SER A 193 5.07 54.81 47.10
CA SER A 193 4.87 56.03 46.31
C SER A 193 5.72 56.22 45.04
N GLY A 194 5.11 56.00 43.86
CA GLY A 194 5.66 56.48 42.59
C GLY A 194 4.80 56.09 41.39
N THR A 195 4.16 57.08 40.78
CA THR A 195 3.32 57.08 39.58
C THR A 195 3.72 56.10 38.46
N LEU A 196 2.83 55.15 38.13
CA LEU A 196 2.91 54.31 36.94
C LEU A 196 2.28 55.03 35.73
N LYS A 197 3.12 55.55 34.83
CA LYS A 197 2.72 55.93 33.47
C LYS A 197 2.58 54.67 32.59
N HIS A 198 1.58 54.67 31.72
CA HIS A 198 1.31 53.63 30.72
C HIS A 198 2.57 53.24 29.91
N CYS A 199 2.97 51.97 29.97
CA CYS A 199 3.90 51.37 29.01
C CYS A 199 3.12 50.37 28.15
N HIS A 200 2.92 50.72 26.87
CA HIS A 200 2.57 49.77 25.82
C HIS A 200 3.80 48.91 25.51
N SER A 201 3.72 47.59 25.71
CA SER A 201 4.82 46.67 25.44
C SER A 201 4.74 46.12 24.02
N TYR A 202 5.63 46.58 23.13
CA TYR A 202 6.00 45.88 21.90
C TYR A 202 7.19 44.96 22.20
N ILE A 203 7.15 43.70 21.75
CA ILE A 203 8.30 42.79 21.79
C ILE A 203 8.91 42.75 20.38
N SER A 204 10.13 43.27 20.23
CA SER A 204 10.99 43.04 19.07
C SER A 204 12.10 42.06 19.46
N VAL A 205 12.21 40.96 18.71
CA VAL A 205 13.33 40.02 18.80
C VAL A 205 14.46 40.54 17.90
N TYR A 206 15.59 40.97 18.49
CA TYR A 206 16.82 41.24 17.76
C TYR A 206 17.80 40.07 17.98
N LEU A 207 18.14 39.38 16.90
CA LEU A 207 19.29 38.48 16.81
C LEU A 207 20.53 39.33 16.52
N HIS A 208 21.39 39.55 17.51
CA HIS A 208 22.72 40.13 17.24
C HIS A 208 23.77 39.03 17.14
N ARG A 209 24.54 39.09 16.05
CA ARG A 209 25.68 38.22 15.76
C ARG A 209 26.75 38.37 16.86
N GLU A 210 27.34 37.23 17.23
CA GLU A 210 28.55 37.03 18.03
C GLU A 210 28.40 37.11 19.57
N LYS A 211 28.44 35.93 20.21
CA LYS A 211 28.46 35.57 21.64
C LYS A 211 27.11 35.13 22.24
N PRO A 212 26.97 33.89 22.75
CA PRO A 212 25.74 33.41 23.36
C PRO A 212 25.68 33.85 24.83
N LEU A 213 25.10 35.00 25.11
CA LEU A 213 24.67 35.37 26.45
C LEU A 213 23.25 35.92 26.36
N PHE A 214 22.26 35.06 26.58
CA PHE A 214 20.85 35.47 26.62
C PHE A 214 20.47 35.85 28.06
N ILE A 215 20.43 37.15 28.34
CA ILE A 215 19.80 37.70 29.55
C ILE A 215 18.47 38.31 29.13
N PHE A 216 17.35 37.78 29.62
CA PHE A 216 16.04 38.43 29.53
C PHE A 216 15.46 38.64 30.94
N THR A 217 15.09 39.89 31.23
CA THR A 217 14.41 40.32 32.47
C THR A 217 13.08 40.97 32.07
N VAL A 218 11.93 40.44 32.49
CA VAL A 218 10.64 41.18 32.53
C VAL A 218 9.75 40.66 33.67
N LEU A 219 9.11 41.60 34.39
CA LEU A 219 8.16 41.46 35.52
C LEU A 219 6.69 41.56 35.06
N ASN A 220 5.77 40.70 35.56
CA ASN A 220 4.47 41.05 36.20
C ASN A 220 3.55 39.81 36.42
N ILE A 221 3.00 39.56 37.63
CA ILE A 221 1.73 39.97 38.31
C ILE A 221 0.46 39.27 37.78
N THR A 222 0.05 38.19 38.46
CA THR A 222 -1.33 37.66 38.53
C THR A 222 -1.63 37.13 39.94
N ARG A 223 -2.89 37.24 40.39
CA ARG A 223 -3.36 36.94 41.77
C ARG A 223 -3.45 35.42 42.04
N PRO A 224 -3.19 34.96 43.28
CA PRO A 224 -3.23 33.53 43.62
C PRO A 224 -4.66 33.00 43.79
N GLY A 225 -4.96 31.89 43.12
CA GLY A 225 -6.01 30.95 43.52
C GLY A 225 -5.45 29.99 44.56
N ARG A 226 -6.22 29.68 45.61
CA ARG A 226 -5.80 28.77 46.70
C ARG A 226 -5.72 27.32 46.18
N ALA A 227 -4.51 26.81 45.96
CA ALA A 227 -4.20 25.39 45.96
C ALA A 227 -2.94 25.14 46.80
N GLY A 228 -2.90 24.01 47.50
CA GLY A 228 -2.02 23.73 48.63
C GLY A 228 -0.52 23.84 48.35
N VAL A 229 0.18 24.38 49.33
CA VAL A 229 1.64 24.42 49.46
C VAL A 229 2.14 22.97 49.65
N ASN A 230 3.18 22.60 48.88
CA ASN A 230 3.93 21.31 48.89
C ASN A 230 3.42 20.21 47.95
N ALA A 231 3.89 20.19 46.70
CA ALA A 231 3.97 18.95 45.93
C ALA A 231 4.99 19.06 44.78
N THR A 232 6.30 19.01 45.09
CA THR A 232 7.24 18.47 44.11
C THR A 232 7.13 16.95 44.22
N GLY A 233 6.25 16.36 43.42
CA GLY A 233 5.94 14.94 43.50
C GLY A 233 7.04 14.12 42.80
N ARG A 234 8.12 13.78 43.53
CA ARG A 234 8.96 12.66 43.11
C ARG A 234 8.19 11.36 43.40
N GLY A 235 8.00 10.56 42.37
CA GLY A 235 7.41 9.23 42.48
C GLY A 235 8.49 8.17 42.30
N VAL A 236 8.64 7.27 43.27
CA VAL A 236 9.51 6.10 43.12
C VAL A 236 8.66 4.91 42.72
N LEU A 237 8.92 4.38 41.52
CA LEU A 237 8.11 3.35 40.89
C LEU A 237 8.91 2.07 40.68
N SER A 238 8.26 0.91 40.76
CA SER A 238 8.88 -0.38 40.44
C SER A 238 9.04 -0.55 38.93
N MET A 239 10.27 -0.79 38.47
CA MET A 239 10.57 -1.12 37.06
C MET A 239 9.84 -2.38 36.61
N SER A 240 9.66 -3.35 37.51
CA SER A 240 8.89 -4.56 37.22
C SER A 240 7.42 -4.23 36.93
N GLY A 241 6.80 -3.34 37.73
CA GLY A 241 5.44 -2.87 37.47
C GLY A 241 5.31 -2.15 36.14
N LEU A 242 6.23 -1.20 35.87
CA LEU A 242 6.26 -0.44 34.62
C LEU A 242 6.39 -1.35 33.39
N SER A 243 7.11 -2.48 33.51
CA SER A 243 7.25 -3.44 32.43
C SER A 243 5.95 -4.16 32.02
N TYR A 244 4.95 -4.20 32.92
CA TYR A 244 3.60 -4.67 32.62
C TYR A 244 2.64 -3.52 32.28
N GLY A 245 3.14 -2.29 32.21
CA GLY A 245 2.33 -1.09 31.99
C GLY A 245 1.52 -0.67 33.22
N VAL A 246 1.96 -1.03 34.43
CA VAL A 246 1.24 -0.74 35.68
C VAL A 246 2.11 0.11 36.61
N VAL A 247 1.52 1.15 37.19
CA VAL A 247 2.18 2.04 38.14
C VAL A 247 2.15 1.41 39.53
N ARG A 248 3.32 1.07 40.07
CA ARG A 248 3.49 0.52 41.42
C ARG A 248 4.53 1.32 42.17
N VAL A 249 4.17 1.88 43.33
CA VAL A 249 5.09 2.64 44.18
C VAL A 249 6.08 1.67 44.86
N ASP A 250 7.35 2.06 44.92
CA ASP A 250 8.44 1.30 45.53
C ASP A 250 9.24 2.17 46.54
N GLN A 251 10.14 1.57 47.31
CA GLN A 251 10.96 2.28 48.30
C GLN A 251 12.20 2.95 47.67
N GLU A 252 12.59 4.13 48.16
CA GLU A 252 13.64 5.03 47.62
C GLU A 252 15.06 4.44 47.49
N ASN A 253 15.30 3.19 47.88
CA ASN A 253 16.63 2.55 47.88
C ASN A 253 16.69 1.22 47.11
N SER A 254 15.62 0.82 46.42
CA SER A 254 15.62 -0.42 45.63
C SER A 254 16.34 -0.24 44.30
N LEU A 255 17.25 -1.16 43.95
CA LEU A 255 17.97 -1.16 42.66
C LEU A 255 17.04 -1.39 41.45
N THR A 256 15.82 -1.88 41.69
CA THR A 256 14.78 -2.09 40.67
C THR A 256 13.71 -0.99 40.68
N SER A 257 13.98 0.13 41.37
CA SER A 257 13.10 1.29 41.40
C SER A 257 13.58 2.39 40.45
N LEU A 258 12.62 3.07 39.81
CA LEU A 258 12.82 4.22 38.94
C LEU A 258 12.22 5.44 39.62
N THR A 259 13.04 6.48 39.81
CA THR A 259 12.56 7.78 40.30
C THR A 259 12.09 8.62 39.12
N LEU A 260 10.78 8.92 39.08
CA LEU A 260 10.18 9.83 38.11
C LEU A 260 9.81 11.15 38.80
N GLN A 261 10.07 12.26 38.11
CA GLN A 261 9.63 13.59 38.52
C GLN A 261 8.40 13.98 37.70
N ASP A 262 7.45 14.66 38.35
CA ASP A 262 6.33 15.28 37.67
C ASP A 262 6.78 16.33 36.63
N CYS A 263 6.05 16.40 35.51
CA CYS A 263 6.20 17.45 34.50
C CYS A 263 5.33 18.68 34.80
N GLY A 264 4.79 18.81 36.02
CA GLY A 264 3.84 19.85 36.41
C GLY A 264 2.37 19.49 36.16
N GLN A 265 1.53 20.52 36.16
CA GLN A 265 0.09 20.40 35.96
C GLN A 265 -0.31 20.65 34.51
N VAL A 266 -1.50 20.17 34.13
CA VAL A 266 -2.11 20.43 32.83
C VAL A 266 -2.25 21.94 32.61
N MET A 267 -1.87 22.42 31.42
CA MET A 267 -1.94 23.85 31.12
C MET A 267 -3.40 24.38 31.20
N PRO A 268 -3.61 25.66 31.61
CA PRO A 268 -4.95 26.24 31.68
C PRO A 268 -5.68 26.19 30.33
N GLY A 269 -6.91 25.69 30.34
CA GLY A 269 -7.73 25.55 29.13
C GLY A 269 -7.42 24.30 28.28
N CYS A 270 -6.52 23.43 28.72
CA CYS A 270 -6.22 22.15 28.10
C CYS A 270 -6.89 21.00 28.88
N MET A 271 -7.23 19.92 28.18
CA MET A 271 -7.65 18.67 28.78
C MET A 271 -6.70 17.54 28.38
N ILE A 272 -6.36 16.71 29.36
CA ILE A 272 -5.49 15.55 29.15
C ILE A 272 -6.23 14.28 29.55
N VAL A 273 -6.06 13.24 28.73
CA VAL A 273 -6.48 11.88 29.02
C VAL A 273 -5.33 10.91 28.71
N VAL A 274 -5.37 9.74 29.32
CA VAL A 274 -4.40 8.67 29.06
C VAL A 274 -5.16 7.52 28.43
N VAL A 275 -4.74 7.11 27.23
CA VAL A 275 -5.39 6.04 26.46
C VAL A 275 -4.46 4.86 26.25
N ARG A 276 -5.04 3.68 26.01
CA ARG A 276 -4.26 2.48 25.69
C ARG A 276 -3.40 2.68 24.44
N MET A 277 -2.19 2.14 24.52
CA MET A 277 -1.18 2.26 23.46
C MET A 277 -1.53 1.46 22.20
N GLU A 278 -2.21 0.32 22.38
CA GLU A 278 -2.56 -0.61 21.31
C GLU A 278 -4.07 -0.85 21.28
N GLY A 279 -4.62 -1.05 20.08
CA GLY A 279 -6.05 -1.24 19.86
C GLY A 279 -6.84 0.07 19.90
N SER A 280 -8.13 -0.03 20.23
CA SER A 280 -9.01 1.14 20.34
C SER A 280 -8.58 2.05 21.50
N SER A 281 -8.83 3.35 21.37
CA SER A 281 -8.41 4.43 22.30
C SER A 281 -9.17 4.44 23.64
N TYR A 282 -9.24 3.29 24.32
CA TYR A 282 -9.83 3.17 25.64
C TYR A 282 -9.03 3.94 26.68
N LEU A 283 -9.71 4.61 27.60
CA LEU A 283 -9.11 5.25 28.77
C LEU A 283 -8.38 4.21 29.63
N CYS A 284 -7.16 4.56 30.02
CA CYS A 284 -6.39 3.81 31.01
C CYS A 284 -6.97 4.02 32.40
N LYS A 285 -6.84 3.01 33.26
CA LYS A 285 -7.09 3.16 34.71
C LYS A 285 -6.03 4.06 35.34
N THR A 286 -6.30 4.54 36.55
CA THR A 286 -5.38 5.43 37.30
C THR A 286 -4.03 4.79 37.61
N ASP A 287 -3.96 3.45 37.63
CA ASP A 287 -2.73 2.67 37.85
C ASP A 287 -2.15 2.09 36.55
N GLU A 288 -2.67 2.46 35.37
CA GLU A 288 -2.18 1.99 34.08
C GLU A 288 -1.39 3.09 33.36
N VAL A 289 -0.28 2.69 32.74
CA VAL A 289 0.51 3.54 31.84
C VAL A 289 -0.07 3.48 30.43
N GLY A 290 -0.28 4.63 29.82
CA GLY A 290 -0.78 4.73 28.45
C GLY A 290 -0.19 5.91 27.69
N GLU A 291 -0.70 6.17 26.50
CA GLU A 291 -0.34 7.32 25.70
C GLU A 291 -1.13 8.55 26.16
N ILE A 292 -0.41 9.65 26.42
CA ILE A 292 -0.99 10.93 26.81
C ILE A 292 -1.61 11.58 25.59
N CYS A 293 -2.91 11.88 25.65
CA CYS A 293 -3.65 12.58 24.61
C CYS A 293 -4.17 13.92 25.13
N ILE A 294 -4.13 14.94 24.29
CA ILE A 294 -4.38 16.33 24.69
C ILE A 294 -5.43 16.95 23.78
N ASN A 295 -6.44 17.57 24.38
CA ASN A 295 -7.31 18.53 23.70
C ASN A 295 -6.89 19.93 24.13
N SER A 296 -6.42 20.74 23.18
CA SER A 296 -6.03 22.12 23.41
C SER A 296 -6.13 22.92 22.12
N GLY A 297 -6.45 24.21 22.24
CA GLY A 297 -6.32 25.15 21.13
C GLY A 297 -4.88 25.36 20.67
N ALA A 298 -3.88 24.84 21.38
CA ALA A 298 -2.45 24.97 21.08
C ALA A 298 -1.83 23.75 20.36
N THR A 299 -2.61 22.70 20.06
CA THR A 299 -2.08 21.52 19.36
C THR A 299 -1.93 21.74 17.85
N GLY A 300 -1.13 20.91 17.21
CA GLY A 300 -1.11 20.81 15.74
C GLY A 300 -2.47 20.38 15.18
N SER A 301 -2.65 20.64 13.90
CA SER A 301 -3.94 20.39 13.22
C SER A 301 -3.95 19.08 12.43
N GLN A 302 -2.83 18.71 11.82
CA GLN A 302 -2.70 17.53 10.97
C GLN A 302 -1.26 17.24 10.57
N TYR A 303 -1.02 16.03 10.06
CA TYR A 303 0.16 15.75 9.25
C TYR A 303 -0.08 16.17 7.79
N TRP A 304 0.84 16.97 7.25
CA TRP A 304 0.76 17.51 5.89
C TRP A 304 0.70 16.39 4.84
N GLY A 305 -0.41 16.33 4.09
CA GLY A 305 -0.60 15.36 3.01
C GLY A 305 -0.86 13.91 3.47
N LEU A 306 -1.03 13.65 4.77
CA LEU A 306 -1.17 12.31 5.35
C LEU A 306 -2.49 12.14 6.13
N GLN A 307 -3.62 12.15 5.43
CA GLN A 307 -4.95 12.14 6.06
C GLN A 307 -5.21 10.90 6.93
N GLY A 308 -4.72 9.72 6.52
CA GLY A 308 -4.90 8.48 7.29
C GLY A 308 -4.23 8.53 8.67
N LEU A 309 -2.96 8.99 8.71
CA LEU A 309 -2.24 9.19 9.97
C LEU A 309 -2.84 10.36 10.77
N THR A 310 -3.29 11.41 10.08
CA THR A 310 -3.94 12.57 10.72
C THR A 310 -5.19 12.15 11.50
N ASN A 311 -6.05 11.32 10.92
CA ASN A 311 -7.26 10.85 11.60
C ASN A 311 -6.93 10.00 12.84
N ASN A 312 -5.85 9.23 12.80
CA ASN A 312 -5.44 8.38 13.92
C ASN A 312 -4.73 9.14 15.05
N SER A 313 -4.03 10.23 14.74
CA SER A 313 -3.24 10.99 15.72
C SER A 313 -3.90 12.27 16.20
N PHE A 314 -4.61 13.02 15.34
CA PHE A 314 -5.15 14.35 15.66
C PHE A 314 -6.67 14.35 15.92
N ARG A 315 -7.38 13.28 15.56
CA ARG A 315 -8.86 13.18 15.69
C ARG A 315 -9.27 12.01 16.59
N VAL A 316 -8.58 11.85 17.71
CA VAL A 316 -8.80 10.72 18.61
C VAL A 316 -10.00 11.02 19.51
N ILE A 317 -10.99 10.13 19.50
CA ILE A 317 -12.10 10.17 20.45
C ILE A 317 -11.86 9.08 21.51
N PRO A 318 -11.51 9.44 22.75
CA PRO A 318 -11.27 8.47 23.82
C PRO A 318 -12.54 7.70 24.16
N LEU A 319 -12.41 6.39 24.39
CA LEU A 319 -13.52 5.52 24.76
C LEU A 319 -13.49 5.22 26.26
N GLN A 320 -14.66 5.22 26.88
CA GLN A 320 -14.86 4.71 28.24
C GLN A 320 -14.83 3.18 28.26
N SER A 321 -14.76 2.58 29.45
CA SER A 321 -14.70 1.12 29.63
C SER A 321 -15.91 0.37 29.07
N ASP A 322 -17.04 1.05 28.84
CA ASP A 322 -18.26 0.50 28.26
C ASP A 322 -18.31 0.61 26.71
N GLY A 323 -17.24 1.11 26.08
CA GLY A 323 -17.14 1.28 24.64
C GLY A 323 -17.75 2.59 24.11
N LYS A 324 -18.32 3.44 24.97
CA LYS A 324 -18.88 4.73 24.55
C LYS A 324 -17.82 5.83 24.51
N PRO A 325 -17.94 6.81 23.61
CA PRO A 325 -17.03 7.96 23.60
C PRO A 325 -17.16 8.77 24.89
N LEU A 326 -16.03 9.28 25.40
CA LEU A 326 -15.98 10.16 26.56
C LEU A 326 -16.76 11.47 26.33
N GLY A 327 -16.82 11.92 25.07
CA GLY A 327 -17.57 13.08 24.61
C GLY A 327 -17.34 13.31 23.11
N GLU A 328 -17.81 14.44 22.58
CA GLU A 328 -17.64 14.82 21.16
C GLU A 328 -16.28 15.51 20.87
N LEU A 329 -15.45 15.70 21.89
CA LEU A 329 -14.18 16.40 21.77
C LEU A 329 -13.09 15.49 21.20
N GLU A 330 -12.38 16.00 20.19
CA GLU A 330 -11.23 15.35 19.59
C GLU A 330 -9.95 15.63 20.39
N PHE A 331 -9.12 14.60 20.57
CA PHE A 331 -7.84 14.68 21.24
C PHE A 331 -6.71 14.37 20.26
N VAL A 332 -5.53 14.94 20.54
CA VAL A 332 -4.30 14.70 19.82
C VAL A 332 -3.39 13.77 20.63
N ARG A 333 -2.96 12.66 20.04
CA ARG A 333 -1.96 11.74 20.60
C ARG A 333 -0.59 12.42 20.62
N SER A 334 0.01 12.53 21.80
CA SER A 334 1.30 13.23 21.97
C SER A 334 2.52 12.37 21.60
N GLY A 335 2.36 11.04 21.48
CA GLY A 335 3.50 10.11 21.39
C GLY A 335 4.24 9.88 22.72
N LEU A 336 3.84 10.57 23.80
CA LEU A 336 4.42 10.43 25.14
C LEU A 336 3.64 9.40 25.96
N LEU A 337 4.38 8.57 26.69
CA LEU A 337 3.83 7.54 27.58
C LEU A 337 3.87 8.04 29.02
N GLY A 338 2.78 7.85 29.75
CA GLY A 338 2.69 8.33 31.11
C GLY A 338 1.36 8.05 31.80
N PHE A 339 1.19 8.68 32.95
CA PHE A 339 -0.01 8.57 33.79
C PHE A 339 -0.28 9.88 34.54
N LEU A 340 -1.49 10.03 35.07
CA LEU A 340 -1.88 11.18 35.91
C LEU A 340 -1.73 10.80 37.39
N GLY A 341 -0.90 11.56 38.10
CA GLY A 341 -0.67 11.39 39.53
C GLY A 341 -1.60 12.23 40.40
N PRO A 342 -1.46 12.14 41.74
CA PRO A 342 -2.25 12.91 42.69
C PRO A 342 -2.14 14.42 42.44
N GLY A 343 -3.25 15.15 42.57
CA GLY A 343 -3.27 16.60 42.37
C GLY A 343 -3.20 17.06 40.90
N GLY A 344 -3.45 16.16 39.94
CA GLY A 344 -3.45 16.49 38.50
C GLY A 344 -2.06 16.64 37.89
N LEU A 345 -1.04 16.12 38.57
CA LEU A 345 0.35 16.12 38.11
C LEU A 345 0.52 15.11 36.97
N VAL A 346 1.21 15.52 35.90
CA VAL A 346 1.49 14.67 34.75
C VAL A 346 2.85 14.00 34.93
N PHE A 347 2.89 12.67 34.90
CA PHE A 347 4.12 11.88 34.93
C PHE A 347 4.39 11.28 33.56
N VAL A 348 5.53 11.61 32.95
CA VAL A 348 5.99 11.02 31.70
C VAL A 348 7.04 9.97 32.02
N CYS A 349 6.84 8.75 31.54
CA CYS A 349 7.74 7.62 31.74
C CYS A 349 8.49 7.22 30.45
N GLY A 350 8.14 7.81 29.30
CA GLY A 350 8.83 7.52 28.05
C GLY A 350 8.16 8.07 26.81
N SER A 351 8.69 7.67 25.66
CA SER A 351 8.09 7.91 24.34
C SER A 351 7.67 6.60 23.69
N ARG A 352 6.69 6.67 22.79
CA ARG A 352 6.24 5.52 22.00
C ARG A 352 7.35 4.97 21.10
N ASP A 353 8.19 5.86 20.56
CA ASP A 353 9.28 5.47 19.66
C ASP A 353 10.42 4.74 20.39
N GLY A 354 10.62 5.06 21.68
CA GLY A 354 11.60 4.42 22.55
C GLY A 354 11.10 3.16 23.26
N LEU A 355 9.82 2.78 23.10
CA LEU A 355 9.25 1.61 23.77
C LEU A 355 9.57 0.32 22.98
N MET A 356 10.14 -0.66 23.67
CA MET A 356 10.45 -1.99 23.14
C MET A 356 9.61 -3.04 23.87
N THR A 357 9.17 -4.09 23.18
CA THR A 357 8.37 -5.17 23.79
C THR A 357 9.07 -6.50 23.62
N VAL A 358 9.75 -6.97 24.67
CA VAL A 358 10.55 -8.20 24.67
C VAL A 358 9.85 -9.23 25.56
N THR A 359 9.61 -10.44 25.06
CA THR A 359 8.97 -11.53 25.82
C THR A 359 7.65 -11.13 26.51
N GLY A 360 6.89 -10.20 25.89
CA GLY A 360 5.63 -9.68 26.41
C GLY A 360 5.76 -8.60 27.50
N ARG A 361 6.98 -8.18 27.85
CA ARG A 361 7.28 -7.08 28.78
C ARG A 361 7.73 -5.84 28.02
N LYS A 362 7.33 -4.68 28.52
CA LYS A 362 7.63 -3.36 27.94
C LYS A 362 8.88 -2.78 28.59
N HIS A 363 9.84 -2.34 27.79
CA HIS A 363 11.08 -1.73 28.25
C HIS A 363 11.33 -0.43 27.49
N ASN A 364 11.57 0.66 28.20
CA ASN A 364 11.95 1.92 27.58
C ASN A 364 13.47 1.90 27.29
N ALA A 365 13.84 2.30 26.07
CA ALA A 365 15.24 2.45 25.67
C ALA A 365 16.00 3.42 26.59
N ASP A 366 15.36 4.52 27.02
CA ASP A 366 15.97 5.48 27.94
C ASP A 366 16.33 4.83 29.29
N ASP A 367 15.46 3.97 29.82
CA ASP A 367 15.71 3.27 31.08
C ASP A 367 16.82 2.21 30.95
N ILE A 368 17.11 1.72 29.75
CA ILE A 368 18.25 0.82 29.54
C ILE A 368 19.54 1.64 29.36
N ILE A 369 19.48 2.77 28.65
CA ILE A 369 20.60 3.72 28.53
C ILE A 369 21.06 4.17 29.93
N ALA A 370 20.11 4.42 30.83
CA ALA A 370 20.29 4.61 32.27
C ALA A 370 21.35 3.70 32.88
N THR A 371 21.08 2.41 32.73
CA THR A 371 21.72 1.33 33.45
C THR A 371 23.07 1.11 32.83
N VAL A 372 23.16 1.18 31.50
CA VAL A 372 24.42 1.18 30.76
C VAL A 372 25.34 2.33 31.20
N LEU A 373 24.78 3.53 31.44
CA LEU A 373 25.55 4.69 31.93
C LEU A 373 25.92 4.59 33.42
N ALA A 374 25.11 3.92 34.24
CA ALA A 374 25.36 3.74 35.67
C ALA A 374 26.45 2.70 35.96
N VAL A 375 26.65 1.72 35.06
CA VAL A 375 27.75 0.74 35.14
C VAL A 375 29.08 1.44 34.89
N GLU A 376 29.71 1.91 35.98
CA GLU A 376 30.92 2.75 36.06
C GLU A 376 31.65 3.01 34.72
N PRO A 377 31.39 4.16 34.06
CA PRO A 377 32.12 4.53 32.85
C PRO A 377 32.38 6.05 32.78
N MET A 378 33.49 6.56 33.29
CA MET A 378 33.90 7.95 32.98
C MET A 378 35.08 8.06 32.01
N LYS A 379 35.82 6.95 31.80
CA LYS A 379 36.97 6.91 30.87
C LYS A 379 36.68 6.18 29.55
N PHE A 380 35.69 5.29 29.50
CA PHE A 380 35.59 4.28 28.43
C PHE A 380 34.64 4.65 27.26
N ILE A 381 33.41 5.13 27.53
CA ILE A 381 32.43 5.52 26.51
C ILE A 381 32.09 7.03 26.55
N TYR A 382 31.60 7.57 25.43
CA TYR A 382 31.09 8.94 25.39
C TYR A 382 29.66 9.04 25.92
N ARG A 383 29.43 9.94 26.89
CA ARG A 383 28.08 10.26 27.37
C ARG A 383 27.20 10.77 26.22
N GLY A 384 25.96 10.29 26.16
CA GLY A 384 25.00 10.65 25.11
C GLY A 384 25.30 10.04 23.73
N ARG A 385 26.25 9.10 23.63
CA ARG A 385 26.57 8.37 22.39
C ARG A 385 26.30 6.87 22.51
N ILE A 386 25.07 6.56 22.92
CA ILE A 386 24.55 5.21 23.10
C ILE A 386 23.24 5.12 22.32
N ALA A 387 23.07 4.03 21.57
CA ALA A 387 21.83 3.68 20.90
C ALA A 387 21.30 2.36 21.49
N VAL A 388 20.05 2.35 21.92
CA VAL A 388 19.36 1.13 22.38
C VAL A 388 18.12 0.95 21.54
N PHE A 389 17.97 -0.21 20.92
CA PHE A 389 16.81 -0.55 20.09
C PHE A 389 16.56 -2.04 20.11
N SER A 390 15.35 -2.45 19.75
CA SER A 390 15.01 -3.85 19.56
C SER A 390 15.08 -4.28 18.09
N ILE A 391 15.51 -5.52 17.87
CA ILE A 391 15.43 -6.23 16.59
C ILE A 391 14.62 -7.50 16.74
N ARG A 392 13.98 -7.96 15.67
CA ARG A 392 13.19 -9.19 15.71
C ARG A 392 14.07 -10.39 15.40
N VAL A 393 14.19 -11.32 16.34
CA VAL A 393 14.97 -12.56 16.23
C VAL A 393 14.06 -13.73 16.59
N LEU A 394 13.93 -14.72 15.71
CA LEU A 394 13.10 -15.92 15.94
C LEU A 394 11.66 -15.61 16.40
N ARG A 395 11.05 -14.57 15.80
CA ARG A 395 9.68 -14.05 16.02
C ARG A 395 9.45 -13.15 17.23
N ASP A 396 10.41 -12.98 18.12
CA ASP A 396 10.32 -12.12 19.31
C ASP A 396 11.31 -10.94 19.22
N GLU A 397 11.04 -9.83 19.91
CA GLU A 397 11.96 -8.69 19.93
C GLU A 397 13.12 -8.96 20.89
N ARG A 398 14.31 -8.47 20.53
CA ARG A 398 15.54 -8.63 21.31
C ARG A 398 16.31 -7.32 21.37
N ILE A 399 16.83 -6.98 22.54
CA ILE A 399 17.52 -5.70 22.78
C ILE A 399 18.94 -5.74 22.22
N CYS A 400 19.28 -4.71 21.46
CA CYS A 400 20.63 -4.39 21.03
C CYS A 400 21.09 -3.06 21.65
N VAL A 401 22.34 -3.01 22.10
CA VAL A 401 22.98 -1.80 22.63
C VAL A 401 24.23 -1.50 21.84
N ILE A 402 24.33 -0.29 21.31
CA ILE A 402 25.49 0.21 20.55
C ILE A 402 26.05 1.44 21.27
N ALA A 403 27.34 1.46 21.59
CA ALA A 403 27.98 2.61 22.25
C ALA A 403 29.27 3.04 21.56
N GLU A 404 29.54 4.35 21.52
CA GLU A 404 30.84 4.86 21.07
C GLU A 404 31.89 4.77 22.17
N GLN A 405 32.95 4.00 21.92
CA GLN A 405 34.12 3.91 22.80
C GLN A 405 35.10 5.07 22.54
N ARG A 406 35.86 5.45 23.57
CA ARG A 406 36.92 6.47 23.45
C ARG A 406 38.16 5.91 22.74
N PRO A 407 38.95 6.77 22.07
CA PRO A 407 40.29 6.36 21.64
C PRO A 407 41.11 6.03 22.90
N ASP A 408 41.99 5.01 22.83
CA ASP A 408 42.88 4.53 23.90
C ASP A 408 42.33 3.43 24.84
N CYS A 409 41.23 2.77 24.50
CA CYS A 409 40.69 1.66 25.30
C CYS A 409 41.15 0.27 24.79
N GLY A 410 41.61 -0.60 25.71
CA GLY A 410 42.02 -1.97 25.38
C GLY A 410 40.84 -2.95 25.24
N GLU A 411 41.06 -4.08 24.56
CA GLU A 411 40.03 -5.14 24.38
C GLU A 411 39.59 -5.77 25.71
N GLU A 412 40.52 -5.99 26.65
CA GLU A 412 40.22 -6.56 27.97
C GLU A 412 39.31 -5.66 28.81
N GLU A 413 39.61 -4.36 28.85
CA GLU A 413 38.77 -3.35 29.52
C GLU A 413 37.39 -3.26 28.85
N SER A 414 37.35 -3.39 27.52
CA SER A 414 36.11 -3.43 26.76
C SER A 414 35.23 -4.59 27.19
N PHE A 415 35.78 -5.81 27.20
CA PHE A 415 35.03 -7.02 27.56
C PHE A 415 34.53 -6.99 29.02
N GLN A 416 35.35 -6.49 29.95
CA GLN A 416 34.95 -6.33 31.36
C GLN A 416 33.76 -5.37 31.51
N TRP A 417 33.78 -4.23 30.80
CA TRP A 417 32.67 -3.28 30.81
C TRP A 417 31.41 -3.90 30.19
N MET A 418 31.53 -4.52 29.01
CA MET A 418 30.42 -5.18 28.32
C MET A 418 29.75 -6.25 29.21
N SER A 419 30.53 -7.05 29.93
CA SER A 419 30.02 -8.09 30.84
C SER A 419 29.25 -7.51 32.03
N ARG A 420 29.74 -6.42 32.63
CA ARG A 420 29.03 -5.73 33.74
C ARG A 420 27.71 -5.11 33.25
N VAL A 421 27.68 -4.59 32.03
CA VAL A 421 26.44 -4.05 31.43
C VAL A 421 25.40 -5.16 31.26
N LEU A 422 25.79 -6.33 30.74
CA LEU A 422 24.88 -7.47 30.64
C LEU A 422 24.30 -7.86 32.01
N GLN A 423 25.15 -7.97 33.02
CA GLN A 423 24.74 -8.33 34.38
C GLN A 423 23.80 -7.28 35.00
N ALA A 424 24.08 -5.99 34.81
CA ALA A 424 23.27 -4.92 35.36
C ALA A 424 21.89 -4.84 34.69
N VAL A 425 21.83 -4.99 33.37
CA VAL A 425 20.55 -4.98 32.64
C VAL A 425 19.72 -6.21 33.01
N ASP A 426 20.32 -7.40 33.09
CA ASP A 426 19.64 -8.60 33.54
C ASP A 426 19.12 -8.47 34.99
N SER A 427 19.94 -7.96 35.90
CA SER A 427 19.56 -7.81 37.32
C SER A 427 18.44 -6.77 37.53
N ILE A 428 18.51 -5.62 36.88
CA ILE A 428 17.58 -4.49 37.12
C ILE A 428 16.31 -4.62 36.28
N HIS A 429 16.47 -4.92 34.99
CA HIS A 429 15.36 -4.97 34.03
C HIS A 429 14.76 -6.36 33.87
N GLN A 430 15.42 -7.40 34.38
CA GLN A 430 14.99 -8.80 34.24
C GLN A 430 14.81 -9.19 32.76
N VAL A 431 15.72 -8.71 31.91
CA VAL A 431 15.76 -8.96 30.47
C VAL A 431 17.20 -9.09 29.98
N GLY A 432 17.44 -10.05 29.09
CA GLY A 432 18.75 -10.26 28.47
C GLY A 432 18.99 -9.34 27.28
N ILE A 433 20.22 -8.85 27.13
CA ILE A 433 20.69 -8.18 25.92
C ILE A 433 21.14 -9.24 24.92
N TYR A 434 20.67 -9.13 23.68
CA TYR A 434 21.03 -10.05 22.60
C TYR A 434 22.39 -9.70 21.98
N CYS A 435 22.62 -8.41 21.74
CA CYS A 435 23.87 -7.90 21.18
C CYS A 435 24.30 -6.61 21.86
N LEU A 436 25.57 -6.54 22.26
CA LEU A 436 26.20 -5.33 22.74
C LEU A 436 27.43 -5.05 21.86
N ALA A 437 27.47 -3.89 21.19
CA ALA A 437 28.54 -3.54 20.27
C ALA A 437 29.16 -2.18 20.59
N LEU A 438 30.49 -2.11 20.49
CA LEU A 438 31.26 -0.90 20.68
C LEU A 438 31.79 -0.41 19.35
N VAL A 439 31.54 0.84 19.01
CA VAL A 439 31.99 1.45 17.74
C VAL A 439 33.04 2.54 18.00
N PRO A 440 33.95 2.81 17.04
CA PRO A 440 34.91 3.90 17.16
C PRO A 440 34.27 5.29 17.35
N PRO A 441 35.04 6.31 17.76
CA PRO A 441 34.52 7.69 17.87
C PRO A 441 33.95 8.21 16.54
N ASN A 442 32.79 8.87 16.61
CA ASN A 442 32.07 9.47 15.48
C ASN A 442 31.51 8.48 14.45
N TYR A 443 31.36 7.21 14.82
CA TYR A 443 30.71 6.21 13.96
C TYR A 443 29.18 6.17 14.11
N LEU A 444 28.63 6.61 15.26
CA LEU A 444 27.18 6.67 15.43
C LEU A 444 26.59 7.85 14.63
N PRO A 445 25.63 7.59 13.74
CA PRO A 445 24.85 8.62 13.05
C PRO A 445 24.20 9.60 14.03
N LYS A 446 24.33 10.90 13.76
CA LYS A 446 23.75 11.97 14.59
C LYS A 446 22.64 12.70 13.85
N THR A 447 21.60 13.08 14.57
CA THR A 447 20.56 13.99 14.09
C THR A 447 21.11 15.43 14.00
N PRO A 448 20.47 16.34 13.24
CA PRO A 448 20.92 17.73 13.13
C PRO A 448 21.03 18.47 14.46
N LEU A 449 20.21 18.09 15.45
CA LEU A 449 20.24 18.61 16.81
C LEU A 449 21.26 17.87 17.71
N GLY A 450 22.13 17.04 17.14
CA GLY A 450 23.22 16.34 17.81
C GLY A 450 22.80 15.11 18.64
N GLY A 451 21.55 14.65 18.55
CA GLY A 451 21.11 13.38 19.15
C GLY A 451 21.53 12.17 18.31
N ILE A 452 21.34 10.95 18.81
CA ILE A 452 21.64 9.73 18.04
C ILE A 452 20.49 9.43 17.07
N HIS A 453 20.81 9.19 15.80
CA HIS A 453 19.84 8.87 14.77
C HIS A 453 19.49 7.37 14.83
N LEU A 454 18.60 7.01 15.75
CA LEU A 454 18.32 5.62 16.14
C LEU A 454 17.95 4.70 14.96
N SER A 455 17.06 5.14 14.08
CA SER A 455 16.62 4.38 12.90
C SER A 455 17.76 4.09 11.92
N GLU A 456 18.62 5.07 11.65
CA GLU A 456 19.80 4.92 10.79
C GLU A 456 20.85 4.02 11.44
N THR A 457 21.08 4.14 12.76
CA THR A 457 21.95 3.21 13.51
C THR A 457 21.44 1.77 13.44
N LYS A 458 20.14 1.57 13.68
CA LYS A 458 19.48 0.25 13.58
C LYS A 458 19.60 -0.32 12.17
N ARG A 459 19.39 0.52 11.14
CA ARG A 459 19.55 0.14 9.73
C ARG A 459 20.99 -0.31 9.43
N ARG A 460 22.00 0.48 9.82
CA ARG A 460 23.41 0.13 9.62
C ARG A 460 23.81 -1.15 10.34
N PHE A 461 23.29 -1.35 11.56
CA PHE A 461 23.49 -2.57 12.31
C PHE A 461 22.89 -3.80 11.60
N MET A 462 21.64 -3.71 11.12
CA MET A 462 20.97 -4.82 10.40
C MET A 462 21.60 -5.11 9.02
N GLU A 463 22.12 -4.08 8.34
CA GLU A 463 22.79 -4.22 7.05
C GLU A 463 24.27 -4.63 7.16
N GLY A 464 24.82 -4.75 8.38
CA GLY A 464 26.22 -5.07 8.61
C GLY A 464 27.20 -3.95 8.17
N THR A 465 26.71 -2.72 7.98
CA THR A 465 27.53 -1.55 7.61
C THR A 465 28.00 -0.74 8.82
N LEU A 466 27.56 -1.11 10.02
CA LEU A 466 28.16 -0.65 11.26
C LEU A 466 29.43 -1.48 11.50
N HIS A 467 30.59 -0.83 11.61
CA HIS A 467 31.87 -1.49 11.87
C HIS A 467 32.25 -1.36 13.35
N PRO A 468 31.76 -2.26 14.23
CA PRO A 468 32.14 -2.26 15.63
C PRO A 468 33.59 -2.69 15.81
N ALA A 469 34.25 -2.08 16.79
CA ALA A 469 35.56 -2.50 17.27
C ALA A 469 35.44 -3.78 18.12
N ASN A 470 34.39 -3.88 18.95
CA ASN A 470 34.12 -5.05 19.79
C ASN A 470 32.63 -5.41 19.73
N VAL A 471 32.31 -6.70 19.69
CA VAL A 471 30.93 -7.21 19.68
C VAL A 471 30.79 -8.38 20.63
N LEU A 472 29.75 -8.36 21.44
CA LEU A 472 29.37 -9.46 22.32
C LEU A 472 27.95 -9.90 21.98
N LEU A 473 27.82 -11.16 21.55
CA LEU A 473 26.55 -11.80 21.24
C LEU A 473 26.23 -12.82 22.34
N CYS A 474 25.04 -12.71 22.94
CA CYS A 474 24.62 -13.58 24.04
C CYS A 474 23.34 -14.36 23.70
N PRO A 475 23.38 -15.28 22.72
CA PRO A 475 22.20 -16.04 22.33
C PRO A 475 21.74 -17.00 23.43
N HIS A 476 22.66 -17.58 24.21
CA HIS A 476 22.35 -18.64 25.18
C HIS A 476 21.52 -18.15 26.38
N THR A 477 21.79 -16.92 26.85
CA THR A 477 21.05 -16.28 27.94
C THR A 477 19.60 -15.94 27.55
N CYS A 478 19.29 -15.94 26.25
CA CYS A 478 17.96 -15.62 25.71
C CYS A 478 17.13 -16.86 25.29
N VAL A 479 17.65 -18.09 25.49
CA VAL A 479 17.13 -19.33 24.87
C VAL A 479 16.47 -20.31 25.85
N THR A 480 16.42 -20.02 27.16
CA THR A 480 15.97 -20.98 28.19
C THR A 480 14.46 -21.20 28.35
N ASN A 481 13.61 -20.79 27.39
CA ASN A 481 12.16 -21.07 27.43
C ASN A 481 11.56 -21.43 26.06
N LEU A 482 12.22 -22.27 25.27
CA LEU A 482 11.63 -22.79 24.03
C LEU A 482 10.94 -24.16 24.25
N PRO A 483 9.62 -24.30 24.00
CA PRO A 483 9.02 -25.61 23.76
C PRO A 483 9.64 -26.26 22.51
N LYS A 484 9.76 -27.60 22.52
CA LYS A 484 10.36 -28.41 21.44
C LYS A 484 9.85 -28.00 20.05
N PRO A 485 10.72 -28.01 19.03
CA PRO A 485 10.40 -27.49 17.70
C PRO A 485 9.27 -28.31 17.09
N ARG A 486 8.10 -27.69 16.93
CA ARG A 486 7.21 -28.01 15.83
C ARG A 486 7.87 -27.47 14.58
N GLU A 487 8.00 -28.28 13.54
CA GLU A 487 8.47 -27.82 12.23
C GLU A 487 7.58 -26.67 11.77
N ILE A 488 8.16 -25.47 11.75
CA ILE A 488 7.49 -24.23 11.43
C ILE A 488 7.95 -23.81 10.04
N HIS A 489 6.94 -23.72 9.18
CA HIS A 489 6.93 -23.07 7.89
C HIS A 489 7.62 -21.69 7.93
N SER A 490 8.42 -21.42 6.90
CA SER A 490 9.17 -20.17 6.76
C SER A 490 8.26 -18.97 6.52
N ASP A 491 8.31 -18.01 7.45
CA ASP A 491 7.75 -16.68 7.28
C ASP A 491 8.52 -15.92 6.19
N VAL A 492 7.78 -15.54 5.14
CA VAL A 492 7.79 -14.22 4.48
C VAL A 492 9.13 -13.48 4.43
N GLY A 493 9.89 -13.72 3.36
CA GLY A 493 11.14 -13.00 3.10
C GLY A 493 10.97 -11.50 2.71
N PRO A 494 12.08 -10.75 2.63
CA PRO A 494 12.15 -9.28 2.46
C PRO A 494 11.39 -8.71 1.24
N ALA A 495 11.08 -9.53 0.23
CA ALA A 495 10.31 -9.11 -0.93
C ALA A 495 8.84 -8.76 -0.59
N SER A 496 8.30 -9.28 0.52
CA SER A 496 6.96 -8.92 1.02
C SER A 496 6.95 -7.58 1.75
N VAL A 497 8.12 -7.10 2.20
CA VAL A 497 8.31 -5.73 2.72
C VAL A 497 8.33 -4.71 1.57
N MET A 498 8.76 -5.09 0.36
CA MET A 498 8.62 -4.23 -0.82
C MET A 498 7.18 -4.16 -1.34
N VAL A 499 6.41 -5.25 -1.26
CA VAL A 499 4.96 -5.20 -1.54
C VAL A 499 4.23 -4.41 -0.45
N GLY A 500 4.61 -4.58 0.82
CA GLY A 500 4.13 -3.76 1.94
C GLY A 500 4.39 -2.27 1.76
N ASN A 501 5.59 -1.89 1.29
CA ASN A 501 5.95 -0.49 1.01
C ASN A 501 5.30 0.08 -0.27
N ILE A 502 4.91 -0.78 -1.23
CA ILE A 502 4.13 -0.39 -2.40
C ILE A 502 2.64 -0.18 -2.06
N VAL A 503 2.12 -0.93 -1.08
CA VAL A 503 0.75 -0.80 -0.58
C VAL A 503 0.63 0.29 0.51
N GLN A 504 1.73 0.71 1.15
CA GLN A 504 1.80 1.81 2.13
C GLN A 504 2.23 3.17 1.56
N GLY A 505 2.29 3.35 0.23
CA GLY A 505 2.34 4.67 -0.39
C GLY A 505 3.71 5.39 -0.39
N ASN A 506 4.80 4.76 0.03
CA ASN A 506 6.11 5.43 0.20
C ASN A 506 6.94 5.64 -1.07
N ARG A 507 6.41 5.32 -2.27
CA ARG A 507 7.07 5.64 -3.56
C ARG A 507 6.15 5.61 -4.79
N LEU A 508 4.92 6.09 -4.66
CA LEU A 508 4.06 6.29 -5.82
C LEU A 508 4.37 7.66 -6.43
N ALA A 509 4.97 7.71 -7.62
CA ALA A 509 4.66 8.81 -8.52
C ALA A 509 3.14 8.87 -8.60
N SER A 510 2.53 10.01 -8.27
CA SER A 510 1.07 10.13 -8.24
C SER A 510 0.51 9.69 -9.60
N ALA A 511 -0.11 8.52 -9.66
CA ALA A 511 -0.85 8.06 -10.81
C ALA A 511 -2.19 8.79 -10.79
N GLN A 512 -2.15 10.06 -11.20
CA GLN A 512 -3.33 10.82 -11.59
C GLN A 512 -3.63 10.40 -13.04
N GLY A 513 -4.86 9.98 -13.32
CA GLY A 513 -5.30 9.73 -14.69
C GLY A 513 -5.04 10.98 -15.54
N ARG A 514 -4.56 10.80 -16.77
CA ARG A 514 -4.26 11.93 -17.66
C ARG A 514 -5.58 12.60 -18.06
N ASP A 515 -5.72 13.90 -17.81
CA ASP A 515 -6.85 14.66 -18.34
C ASP A 515 -6.74 14.71 -19.88
N MET A 516 -7.84 14.49 -20.60
CA MET A 516 -7.86 14.44 -22.07
C MET A 516 -7.81 15.86 -22.66
N GLY A 517 -6.78 16.63 -22.30
CA GLY A 517 -6.56 18.03 -22.70
C GLY A 517 -5.26 18.26 -23.49
N ILE A 518 -5.42 18.89 -24.66
CA ILE A 518 -4.55 19.64 -25.61
C ILE A 518 -3.02 19.39 -25.66
N SER A 519 -2.31 19.08 -24.57
CA SER A 519 -0.84 19.10 -24.53
C SER A 519 -0.11 17.97 -25.28
N THR A 520 -0.80 16.89 -25.71
CA THR A 520 -0.24 15.80 -26.55
C THR A 520 -1.26 15.27 -27.57
N ALA A 521 -1.89 16.17 -28.33
CA ALA A 521 -3.01 15.85 -29.23
C ALA A 521 -2.71 14.75 -30.28
N ASP A 522 -1.47 14.64 -30.75
CA ASP A 522 -1.08 13.75 -31.85
C ASP A 522 -0.52 12.38 -31.38
N HIS A 523 -0.45 12.15 -30.07
CA HIS A 523 0.06 10.89 -29.53
C HIS A 523 -0.87 9.72 -29.91
N VAL A 524 -0.32 8.70 -30.56
CA VAL A 524 -1.05 7.50 -31.01
C VAL A 524 -1.28 6.57 -29.81
N ILE A 525 -2.55 6.23 -29.56
CA ILE A 525 -2.93 5.29 -28.48
C ILE A 525 -3.30 3.93 -29.05
N PHE A 526 -3.95 3.85 -30.21
CA PHE A 526 -4.42 2.59 -30.78
C PHE A 526 -4.02 2.40 -32.23
N THR A 527 -3.62 1.18 -32.57
CA THR A 527 -3.48 0.68 -33.95
C THR A 527 -4.25 -0.62 -34.08
N LEU A 528 -5.22 -0.67 -34.99
CA LEU A 528 -5.99 -1.86 -35.31
C LEU A 528 -5.40 -2.57 -36.53
N LEU A 529 -5.17 -3.88 -36.45
CA LEU A 529 -4.70 -4.71 -37.56
C LEU A 529 -5.84 -5.55 -38.16
N ASN A 530 -5.72 -5.88 -39.45
CA ASN A 530 -6.58 -6.85 -40.14
C ASN A 530 -5.85 -8.18 -40.43
N ALA A 531 -6.55 -9.17 -40.97
CA ALA A 531 -6.04 -10.50 -41.30
C ALA A 531 -4.79 -10.51 -42.19
N LYS A 532 -4.59 -9.45 -43.00
CA LYS A 532 -3.41 -9.29 -43.87
C LYS A 532 -2.18 -8.75 -43.13
N GLY A 533 -2.29 -8.40 -41.85
CA GLY A 533 -1.23 -7.75 -41.08
C GLY A 533 -1.07 -6.27 -41.41
N THR A 534 -2.00 -5.68 -42.16
CA THR A 534 -1.98 -4.26 -42.51
C THR A 534 -2.74 -3.44 -41.48
N VAL A 535 -2.30 -2.19 -41.28
CA VAL A 535 -2.96 -1.26 -40.37
C VAL A 535 -4.31 -0.85 -40.95
N ALA A 536 -5.39 -1.29 -40.31
CA ALA A 536 -6.75 -0.93 -40.69
C ALA A 536 -7.10 0.48 -40.22
N THR A 537 -6.73 0.85 -39.00
CA THR A 537 -7.00 2.18 -38.43
C THR A 537 -5.99 2.52 -37.35
N VAL A 538 -5.58 3.78 -37.30
CA VAL A 538 -4.76 4.35 -36.22
C VAL A 538 -5.58 5.44 -35.53
N LEU A 539 -5.46 5.54 -34.21
CA LEU A 539 -6.18 6.52 -33.41
C LEU A 539 -5.25 7.23 -32.43
N SER A 540 -5.14 8.55 -32.58
CA SER A 540 -4.50 9.43 -31.59
C SER A 540 -5.45 9.90 -30.50
N CYS A 541 -4.91 10.48 -29.42
CA CYS A 541 -5.69 11.09 -28.34
C CYS A 541 -6.75 12.07 -28.88
N SER A 542 -6.35 12.96 -29.80
CA SER A 542 -7.26 13.96 -30.36
C SER A 542 -8.31 13.36 -31.29
N GLN A 543 -7.95 12.32 -32.04
CA GLN A 543 -8.90 11.61 -32.91
C GLN A 543 -9.93 10.84 -32.08
N LEU A 544 -9.50 10.17 -31.00
CA LEU A 544 -10.38 9.50 -30.05
C LEU A 544 -11.36 10.51 -29.44
N HIS A 545 -10.85 11.62 -28.92
CA HIS A 545 -11.67 12.67 -28.32
C HIS A 545 -12.74 13.19 -29.29
N LYS A 546 -12.33 13.54 -30.52
CA LYS A 546 -13.26 14.02 -31.56
C LYS A 546 -14.30 12.98 -31.96
N ARG A 547 -13.96 11.69 -32.01
CA ARG A 547 -14.92 10.62 -32.34
C ARG A 547 -15.88 10.36 -31.18
N ALA A 548 -15.37 10.29 -29.94
CA ALA A 548 -16.20 10.15 -28.74
C ALA A 548 -17.18 11.34 -28.57
N GLU A 549 -16.74 12.56 -28.85
CA GLU A 549 -17.59 13.75 -28.84
C GLU A 549 -18.73 13.63 -29.86
N ARG A 550 -18.47 13.15 -31.08
CA ARG A 550 -19.53 12.93 -32.08
C ARG A 550 -20.54 11.87 -31.65
N VAL A 551 -20.08 10.78 -31.02
CA VAL A 551 -20.98 9.78 -30.47
C VAL A 551 -21.84 10.38 -29.35
N GLY A 552 -21.26 11.17 -28.44
CA GLY A 552 -22.03 11.83 -27.38
C GLY A 552 -23.10 12.78 -27.94
N ASN A 553 -22.80 13.54 -29.00
CA ASN A 553 -23.81 14.36 -29.69
C ASN A 553 -24.93 13.51 -30.30
N LEU A 554 -24.60 12.37 -30.92
CA LEU A 554 -25.60 11.45 -31.46
C LEU A 554 -26.55 10.93 -30.37
N LEU A 555 -25.99 10.60 -29.19
CA LEU A 555 -26.76 10.15 -28.03
C LEU A 555 -27.68 11.25 -27.46
N GLN A 556 -27.24 12.52 -27.44
CA GLN A 556 -28.08 13.63 -27.00
C GLN A 556 -29.15 14.02 -28.04
N ASP A 557 -28.75 14.24 -29.31
CA ASP A 557 -29.63 14.76 -30.36
C ASP A 557 -30.70 13.73 -30.78
N LYS A 558 -30.28 12.50 -31.12
CA LYS A 558 -31.18 11.45 -31.62
C LYS A 558 -31.60 10.47 -30.53
N GLY A 559 -30.71 10.18 -29.59
CA GLY A 559 -30.95 9.21 -28.51
C GLY A 559 -31.79 9.74 -27.35
N ARG A 560 -31.77 11.07 -27.12
CA ARG A 560 -32.44 11.74 -25.99
C ARG A 560 -32.09 11.09 -24.64
N ILE A 561 -30.83 10.72 -24.49
CA ILE A 561 -30.29 10.02 -23.32
C ILE A 561 -30.13 10.98 -22.13
N ASN A 562 -30.54 10.53 -20.93
CA ASN A 562 -30.31 11.21 -19.67
C ASN A 562 -29.06 10.67 -18.96
N THR A 563 -28.53 11.44 -18.01
CA THR A 563 -27.45 10.98 -17.14
C THR A 563 -27.91 9.77 -16.31
N GLY A 564 -27.12 8.71 -16.33
CA GLY A 564 -27.41 7.44 -15.65
C GLY A 564 -28.12 6.40 -16.52
N ASP A 565 -28.64 6.77 -17.70
CA ASP A 565 -29.29 5.81 -18.60
C ASP A 565 -28.26 4.80 -19.15
N HIS A 566 -28.71 3.55 -19.33
CA HIS A 566 -27.87 2.47 -19.82
C HIS A 566 -27.92 2.38 -21.34
N VAL A 567 -26.74 2.24 -21.96
CA VAL A 567 -26.59 2.16 -23.43
C VAL A 567 -25.87 0.87 -23.80
N ALA A 568 -26.56 0.00 -24.54
CA ALA A 568 -26.01 -1.25 -25.04
C ALA A 568 -25.08 -0.98 -26.23
N LEU A 569 -23.81 -1.33 -26.10
CA LEU A 569 -22.78 -1.19 -27.13
C LEU A 569 -22.56 -2.55 -27.80
N ILE A 570 -23.10 -2.72 -29.00
CA ILE A 570 -22.98 -3.98 -29.76
C ILE A 570 -22.06 -3.72 -30.95
N PHE A 571 -20.77 -4.00 -30.80
CA PHE A 571 -19.78 -3.76 -31.85
C PHE A 571 -18.84 -4.95 -31.99
N PRO A 572 -18.34 -5.25 -33.21
CA PRO A 572 -17.18 -6.14 -33.35
C PRO A 572 -15.95 -5.55 -32.64
N PRO A 573 -14.92 -6.35 -32.32
CA PRO A 573 -13.74 -5.85 -31.63
C PRO A 573 -13.03 -4.80 -32.51
N GLY A 574 -12.95 -3.57 -32.03
CA GLY A 574 -12.39 -2.48 -32.82
C GLY A 574 -12.43 -1.12 -32.13
N ILE A 575 -11.96 -0.11 -32.87
CA ILE A 575 -11.85 1.26 -32.37
C ILE A 575 -13.21 1.93 -32.18
N ASP A 576 -14.22 1.53 -32.95
CA ASP A 576 -15.56 2.10 -32.84
C ASP A 576 -16.21 1.78 -31.50
N LEU A 577 -15.97 0.57 -30.96
CA LEU A 577 -16.37 0.20 -29.60
C LEU A 577 -15.74 1.14 -28.56
N VAL A 578 -14.44 1.41 -28.68
CA VAL A 578 -13.73 2.32 -27.76
C VAL A 578 -14.30 3.74 -27.86
N CYS A 579 -14.53 4.23 -29.08
CA CYS A 579 -15.12 5.56 -29.28
C CYS A 579 -16.54 5.64 -28.72
N ALA A 580 -17.34 4.60 -28.90
CA ALA A 580 -18.69 4.51 -28.39
C ALA A 580 -18.74 4.49 -26.85
N PHE A 581 -17.83 3.74 -26.23
CA PHE A 581 -17.65 3.68 -24.78
C PHE A 581 -17.40 5.07 -24.18
N TYR A 582 -16.39 5.80 -24.69
CA TYR A 582 -16.09 7.15 -24.20
C TYR A 582 -17.16 8.18 -24.55
N GLY A 583 -17.88 8.00 -25.68
CA GLY A 583 -19.03 8.83 -26.04
C GLY A 583 -20.16 8.74 -25.00
N CYS A 584 -20.41 7.55 -24.45
CA CYS A 584 -21.36 7.36 -23.36
C CYS A 584 -20.91 8.10 -22.09
N LEU A 585 -19.62 7.97 -21.73
CA LEU A 585 -19.06 8.65 -20.56
C LEU A 585 -19.15 10.19 -20.67
N TYR A 586 -18.97 10.75 -21.87
CA TYR A 586 -19.03 12.20 -22.09
C TYR A 586 -20.42 12.80 -21.88
N VAL A 587 -21.48 11.98 -21.92
CA VAL A 587 -22.87 12.40 -21.68
C VAL A 587 -23.43 11.87 -20.36
N GLY A 588 -22.61 11.13 -19.60
CA GLY A 588 -22.99 10.52 -18.32
C GLY A 588 -23.89 9.31 -18.44
N ALA A 589 -23.94 8.67 -19.60
CA ALA A 589 -24.60 7.39 -19.80
C ALA A 589 -23.70 6.24 -19.33
N VAL A 590 -24.31 5.13 -18.88
CA VAL A 590 -23.59 3.93 -18.44
C VAL A 590 -23.49 2.94 -19.60
N PRO A 591 -22.31 2.76 -20.20
CA PRO A 591 -22.12 1.82 -21.30
C PRO A 591 -22.21 0.36 -20.81
N VAL A 592 -22.82 -0.48 -21.64
CA VAL A 592 -22.93 -1.93 -21.46
C VAL A 592 -22.34 -2.61 -22.69
N THR A 593 -21.13 -3.16 -22.58
CA THR A 593 -20.45 -3.78 -23.73
C THR A 593 -20.95 -5.19 -23.99
N ILE A 594 -21.44 -5.44 -25.20
CA ILE A 594 -22.07 -6.71 -25.58
C ILE A 594 -21.42 -7.22 -26.86
N ARG A 595 -21.06 -8.51 -26.85
CA ARG A 595 -20.56 -9.17 -28.06
C ARG A 595 -21.67 -9.26 -29.12
N PRO A 596 -21.39 -8.93 -30.40
CA PRO A 596 -22.37 -9.09 -31.47
C PRO A 596 -22.72 -10.58 -31.67
N PRO A 597 -23.95 -10.88 -32.11
CA PRO A 597 -24.34 -12.25 -32.40
C PRO A 597 -23.57 -12.80 -33.61
N HIS A 598 -23.31 -14.10 -33.62
CA HIS A 598 -22.55 -14.72 -34.70
C HIS A 598 -23.47 -15.01 -35.90
N PRO A 599 -23.14 -14.58 -37.13
CA PRO A 599 -24.03 -14.72 -38.28
C PRO A 599 -24.44 -16.17 -38.59
N GLN A 600 -23.53 -17.12 -38.41
CA GLN A 600 -23.79 -18.54 -38.69
C GLN A 600 -24.63 -19.23 -37.59
N ASN A 601 -24.58 -18.71 -36.36
CA ASN A 601 -25.21 -19.32 -35.18
C ASN A 601 -26.18 -18.30 -34.53
N LEU A 602 -26.98 -17.64 -35.36
CA LEU A 602 -27.82 -16.53 -34.93
C LEU A 602 -28.90 -16.98 -33.95
N GLN A 603 -29.48 -18.17 -34.16
CA GLN A 603 -30.54 -18.73 -33.32
C GLN A 603 -30.10 -18.96 -31.86
N THR A 604 -28.84 -19.35 -31.64
CA THR A 604 -28.30 -19.62 -30.30
C THR A 604 -27.66 -18.39 -29.66
N THR A 605 -27.02 -17.52 -30.46
CA THR A 605 -26.27 -16.37 -29.93
C THR A 605 -27.12 -15.12 -29.72
N LEU A 606 -28.12 -14.87 -30.56
CA LEU A 606 -28.98 -13.68 -30.48
C LEU A 606 -29.82 -13.60 -29.19
N PRO A 607 -30.39 -14.70 -28.65
CA PRO A 607 -31.11 -14.66 -27.37
C PRO A 607 -30.25 -14.16 -26.21
N THR A 608 -28.96 -14.50 -26.20
CA THR A 608 -28.02 -14.02 -25.16
C THR A 608 -27.82 -12.51 -25.25
N VAL A 609 -27.63 -11.98 -26.47
CA VAL A 609 -27.50 -10.53 -26.71
C VAL A 609 -28.76 -9.81 -26.25
N ARG A 610 -29.94 -10.35 -26.62
CA ARG A 610 -31.23 -9.80 -26.22
C ARG A 610 -31.40 -9.81 -24.69
N MET A 611 -31.09 -10.93 -24.04
CA MET A 611 -31.16 -11.08 -22.60
C MET A 611 -30.29 -10.05 -21.88
N ILE A 612 -29.08 -9.76 -22.36
CA ILE A 612 -28.23 -8.71 -21.76
C ILE A 612 -28.85 -7.33 -21.91
N VAL A 613 -29.41 -7.01 -23.09
CA VAL A 613 -30.09 -5.72 -23.32
C VAL A 613 -31.29 -5.54 -22.39
N ASP A 614 -32.10 -6.58 -22.22
CA ASP A 614 -33.24 -6.58 -21.32
C ASP A 614 -32.82 -6.48 -19.86
N VAL A 615 -31.87 -7.33 -19.44
CA VAL A 615 -31.42 -7.38 -18.05
C VAL A 615 -30.75 -6.09 -17.65
N SER A 616 -29.92 -5.52 -18.52
CA SER A 616 -29.31 -4.21 -18.28
C SER A 616 -30.30 -3.06 -18.35
N LYS A 617 -31.56 -3.24 -18.76
CA LYS A 617 -32.54 -2.16 -19.00
C LYS A 617 -31.97 -1.07 -19.91
N SER A 618 -31.25 -1.48 -20.95
CA SER A 618 -30.67 -0.53 -21.90
C SER A 618 -31.76 0.23 -22.63
N VAL A 619 -31.75 1.56 -22.51
CA VAL A 619 -32.73 2.46 -23.15
C VAL A 619 -32.47 2.57 -24.66
N LEU A 620 -31.24 2.27 -25.07
CA LEU A 620 -30.74 2.45 -26.42
C LEU A 620 -29.71 1.39 -26.77
N VAL A 621 -29.73 0.93 -28.03
CA VAL A 621 -28.67 0.10 -28.64
C VAL A 621 -27.88 0.97 -29.61
N LEU A 622 -26.58 1.03 -29.40
CA LEU A 622 -25.63 1.73 -30.27
C LEU A 622 -24.75 0.70 -30.97
N SER A 623 -24.67 0.79 -32.30
CA SER A 623 -23.95 -0.16 -33.13
C SER A 623 -23.61 0.44 -34.51
N ASN A 624 -22.92 -0.31 -35.36
CA ASN A 624 -22.68 0.07 -36.76
C ASN A 624 -23.74 -0.50 -37.69
N MET A 625 -23.85 0.05 -38.90
CA MET A 625 -24.84 -0.36 -39.90
C MET A 625 -24.86 -1.87 -40.18
N ASN A 626 -23.70 -2.53 -40.20
CA ASN A 626 -23.59 -3.96 -40.51
C ASN A 626 -24.24 -4.83 -39.43
N VAL A 627 -23.96 -4.56 -38.16
CA VAL A 627 -24.56 -5.29 -37.04
C VAL A 627 -26.04 -4.93 -36.90
N ILE A 628 -26.44 -3.67 -37.12
CA ILE A 628 -27.86 -3.27 -37.11
C ILE A 628 -28.66 -4.03 -38.18
N LYS A 629 -28.11 -4.20 -39.38
CA LYS A 629 -28.72 -5.03 -40.44
C LYS A 629 -28.84 -6.49 -40.01
N LEU A 630 -27.84 -7.03 -39.32
CA LEU A 630 -27.88 -8.40 -38.79
C LEU A 630 -28.98 -8.56 -37.72
N LEU A 631 -29.07 -7.63 -36.77
CA LEU A 631 -30.10 -7.64 -35.72
C LEU A 631 -31.53 -7.50 -36.27
N LYS A 632 -31.68 -6.90 -37.46
CA LYS A 632 -32.95 -6.70 -38.15
C LYS A 632 -33.14 -7.64 -39.37
N SER A 633 -32.32 -8.68 -39.49
CA SER A 633 -32.44 -9.64 -40.60
C SER A 633 -33.71 -10.48 -40.46
N LYS A 634 -34.13 -11.12 -41.55
CA LYS A 634 -35.27 -12.05 -41.51
C LYS A 634 -34.98 -13.23 -40.58
N GLU A 635 -33.76 -13.77 -40.57
CA GLU A 635 -33.40 -14.85 -39.64
C GLU A 635 -33.45 -14.37 -38.19
N ALA A 636 -32.99 -13.16 -37.89
CA ALA A 636 -33.06 -12.57 -36.55
C ALA A 636 -34.51 -12.42 -36.08
N SER A 637 -35.41 -12.00 -36.98
CA SER A 637 -36.82 -11.79 -36.68
C SER A 637 -37.58 -13.05 -36.30
N ASN A 638 -37.08 -14.22 -36.71
CA ASN A 638 -37.64 -15.52 -36.32
C ASN A 638 -37.28 -15.91 -34.88
N VAL A 639 -36.31 -15.22 -34.25
CA VAL A 639 -35.78 -15.53 -32.93
C VAL A 639 -36.16 -14.45 -31.91
N VAL A 640 -36.03 -13.18 -32.28
CA VAL A 640 -36.37 -12.01 -31.45
C VAL A 640 -37.17 -11.04 -32.29
N ASP A 641 -38.33 -10.60 -31.79
CA ASP A 641 -39.16 -9.61 -32.48
C ASP A 641 -38.36 -8.31 -32.70
N ILE A 642 -38.28 -7.85 -33.95
CA ILE A 642 -37.59 -6.61 -34.33
C ILE A 642 -38.13 -5.41 -33.55
N LYS A 643 -39.45 -5.38 -33.25
CA LYS A 643 -40.07 -4.26 -32.52
C LYS A 643 -39.75 -4.25 -31.03
N SER A 644 -39.25 -5.36 -30.49
CA SER A 644 -38.90 -5.45 -29.07
C SER A 644 -37.59 -4.73 -28.74
N TRP A 645 -36.73 -4.47 -29.73
CA TRP A 645 -35.46 -3.76 -29.52
C TRP A 645 -35.70 -2.32 -29.08
N PRO A 646 -34.92 -1.80 -28.11
CA PRO A 646 -34.91 -0.38 -27.81
C PRO A 646 -34.42 0.42 -29.02
N LEU A 647 -34.49 1.76 -28.92
CA LEU A 647 -34.05 2.65 -29.99
C LEU A 647 -32.65 2.24 -30.44
N THR A 648 -32.50 1.94 -31.74
CA THR A 648 -31.22 1.53 -32.32
C THR A 648 -30.62 2.70 -33.09
N LEU A 649 -29.44 3.15 -32.70
CA LEU A 649 -28.71 4.21 -33.40
C LEU A 649 -27.49 3.65 -34.12
N ASP A 650 -27.26 4.19 -35.31
CA ASP A 650 -26.09 3.91 -36.13
C ASP A 650 -25.00 4.94 -35.89
N THR A 651 -23.79 4.48 -35.57
CA THR A 651 -22.61 5.32 -35.45
C THR A 651 -22.12 5.89 -36.78
N ASP A 652 -22.55 5.39 -37.94
CA ASP A 652 -22.12 5.96 -39.22
C ASP A 652 -22.86 7.27 -39.56
N ASP A 653 -23.98 7.57 -38.89
CA ASP A 653 -24.83 8.76 -39.09
C ASP A 653 -24.57 9.86 -38.02
N MET A 654 -23.29 10.23 -37.85
CA MET A 654 -22.83 11.23 -36.87
C MET A 654 -22.87 12.68 -37.39
N THR A 655 -23.36 13.60 -36.56
CA THR A 655 -23.32 15.05 -36.84
C THR A 655 -22.00 15.68 -36.38
N LYS A 656 -21.58 16.78 -37.02
CA LYS A 656 -20.33 17.50 -36.69
C LYS A 656 -20.47 18.52 -35.56
N LYS A 657 -21.55 18.47 -34.78
CA LYS A 657 -21.76 19.41 -33.66
C LYS A 657 -20.77 19.11 -32.52
N LYS A 658 -20.52 20.11 -31.67
CA LYS A 658 -19.74 19.94 -30.44
C LYS A 658 -20.69 19.77 -29.26
N ILE A 659 -20.27 18.98 -28.27
CA ILE A 659 -21.03 18.86 -27.03
C ILE A 659 -20.79 20.16 -26.22
N PRO A 660 -21.82 20.91 -25.82
CA PRO A 660 -21.64 22.18 -25.11
C PRO A 660 -20.95 22.02 -23.75
N VAL A 661 -21.27 20.93 -23.03
CA VAL A 661 -20.74 20.62 -21.70
C VAL A 661 -20.47 19.12 -21.61
N MET A 662 -19.22 18.74 -21.37
CA MET A 662 -18.86 17.34 -21.11
C MET A 662 -19.24 16.96 -19.68
N TYR A 663 -19.93 15.83 -19.54
CA TYR A 663 -20.25 15.27 -18.23
C TYR A 663 -18.99 14.91 -17.46
N ARG A 664 -18.97 15.28 -16.18
CA ARG A 664 -17.99 14.85 -15.19
C ARG A 664 -18.75 14.23 -14.03
N ALA A 665 -18.41 12.99 -13.70
CA ALA A 665 -19.04 12.29 -12.59
C ALA A 665 -18.86 13.10 -11.28
N PRO A 666 -19.95 13.43 -10.55
CA PRO A 666 -19.86 14.23 -9.32
C PRO A 666 -19.07 13.53 -8.21
N THR A 667 -19.10 12.19 -8.17
CA THR A 667 -18.38 11.36 -7.21
C THR A 667 -17.73 10.17 -7.92
N ALA A 668 -16.66 9.63 -7.34
CA ALA A 668 -15.96 8.47 -7.88
C ALA A 668 -16.74 7.15 -7.73
N GLU A 669 -17.78 7.12 -6.91
CA GLU A 669 -18.62 5.94 -6.68
C GLU A 669 -19.69 5.73 -7.76
N MET A 670 -19.93 6.73 -8.61
CA MET A 670 -20.84 6.60 -9.76
C MET A 670 -20.38 5.49 -10.71
N LEU A 671 -21.35 4.82 -11.33
CA LEU A 671 -21.09 3.75 -12.30
C LEU A 671 -20.34 4.30 -13.52
N ALA A 672 -19.22 3.66 -13.84
CA ALA A 672 -18.48 3.87 -15.07
C ALA A 672 -18.98 2.97 -16.19
N TYR A 673 -19.30 1.70 -15.91
CA TYR A 673 -19.89 0.76 -16.87
C TYR A 673 -20.51 -0.45 -16.17
N LEU A 674 -21.29 -1.25 -16.92
CA LEU A 674 -21.74 -2.58 -16.49
C LEU A 674 -20.99 -3.66 -17.27
N ASP A 675 -20.35 -4.57 -16.52
CA ASP A 675 -19.68 -5.74 -17.08
C ASP A 675 -20.65 -6.93 -17.05
N PHE A 676 -21.13 -7.35 -18.21
CA PHE A 676 -22.01 -8.50 -18.33
C PHE A 676 -21.27 -9.71 -18.86
N SER A 677 -21.59 -10.84 -18.25
CA SER A 677 -20.99 -12.11 -18.61
C SER A 677 -21.95 -13.24 -18.33
N VAL A 678 -21.89 -14.25 -19.18
CA VAL A 678 -22.69 -15.47 -19.04
C VAL A 678 -21.78 -16.53 -18.44
N SER A 679 -22.20 -17.12 -17.32
CA SER A 679 -21.47 -18.23 -16.72
C SER A 679 -21.54 -19.48 -17.60
N THR A 680 -20.69 -20.47 -17.31
CA THR A 680 -20.79 -21.82 -17.88
C THR A 680 -22.11 -22.53 -17.49
N THR A 681 -22.79 -22.02 -16.46
CA THR A 681 -24.12 -22.44 -16.03
C THR A 681 -25.27 -21.76 -16.77
N GLY A 682 -24.98 -20.86 -17.71
CA GLY A 682 -25.99 -20.10 -18.46
C GLY A 682 -26.61 -18.94 -17.68
N MET A 683 -26.19 -18.72 -16.43
CA MET A 683 -26.63 -17.60 -15.63
C MET A 683 -25.96 -16.30 -16.12
N LEU A 684 -26.78 -15.28 -16.34
CA LEU A 684 -26.28 -13.95 -16.66
C LEU A 684 -25.96 -13.19 -15.39
N ALA A 685 -24.71 -12.74 -15.27
CA ALA A 685 -24.27 -11.87 -14.18
C ALA A 685 -23.86 -10.50 -14.76
N GLY A 686 -24.53 -9.45 -14.32
CA GLY A 686 -24.14 -8.06 -14.56
C GLY A 686 -23.39 -7.52 -13.35
N ILE A 687 -22.31 -6.79 -13.58
CA ILE A 687 -21.44 -6.29 -12.51
C ILE A 687 -21.26 -4.78 -12.63
N LYS A 688 -21.48 -4.12 -11.50
CA LYS A 688 -21.44 -2.67 -11.35
C LYS A 688 -20.00 -2.20 -11.17
N MET A 689 -19.42 -1.57 -12.17
CA MET A 689 -18.05 -1.02 -12.11
C MET A 689 -18.10 0.49 -11.90
N SER A 690 -17.64 0.98 -10.74
CA SER A 690 -17.58 2.41 -10.43
C SER A 690 -16.33 3.07 -11.01
N HIS A 691 -16.33 4.40 -11.14
CA HIS A 691 -15.13 5.15 -11.56
C HIS A 691 -13.94 4.93 -10.62
N ALA A 692 -14.17 4.79 -9.31
CA ALA A 692 -13.16 4.46 -8.31
C ALA A 692 -12.55 3.08 -8.57
N ALA A 693 -13.39 2.06 -8.81
CA ALA A 693 -12.96 0.69 -9.08
C ALA A 693 -12.10 0.61 -10.35
N VAL A 694 -12.56 1.26 -11.42
CA VAL A 694 -11.88 1.32 -12.72
C VAL A 694 -10.53 2.04 -12.63
N THR A 695 -10.48 3.16 -11.91
CA THR A 695 -9.24 3.93 -11.73
C THR A 695 -8.21 3.14 -10.94
N SER A 696 -8.64 2.46 -9.88
CA SER A 696 -7.78 1.59 -9.08
C SER A 696 -7.26 0.40 -9.89
N LEU A 697 -8.12 -0.25 -10.69
CA LEU A 697 -7.73 -1.34 -11.59
C LEU A 697 -6.66 -0.88 -12.60
N CYS A 698 -6.87 0.26 -13.26
CA CYS A 698 -5.91 0.80 -14.21
C CYS A 698 -4.59 1.19 -13.55
N ARG A 699 -4.63 1.70 -12.31
CA ARG A 699 -3.43 1.99 -11.51
C ARG A 699 -2.65 0.73 -11.19
N SER A 700 -3.33 -0.34 -10.77
CA SER A 700 -2.71 -1.62 -10.46
C SER A 700 -2.07 -2.27 -11.69
N MET A 701 -2.77 -2.27 -12.83
CA MET A 701 -2.22 -2.77 -14.10
C MET A 701 -1.03 -1.93 -14.58
N LYS A 702 -1.13 -0.60 -14.50
CA LYS A 702 -0.03 0.29 -14.88
C LYS A 702 1.23 0.01 -14.08
N LEU A 703 1.09 -0.24 -12.77
CA LEU A 703 2.22 -0.52 -11.87
C LEU A 703 2.79 -1.92 -12.10
N ALA A 704 1.93 -2.94 -12.19
CA ALA A 704 2.36 -4.32 -12.38
C ALA A 704 3.01 -4.55 -13.75
N CYS A 705 2.49 -3.91 -14.80
CA CYS A 705 2.99 -4.05 -16.16
C CYS A 705 4.02 -2.98 -16.57
N GLU A 706 4.36 -2.04 -15.68
CA GLU A 706 5.23 -0.88 -15.98
C GLU A 706 4.81 -0.12 -17.25
N LEU A 707 3.53 0.26 -17.33
CA LEU A 707 2.99 0.89 -18.52
C LEU A 707 3.36 2.38 -18.58
N TYR A 708 4.11 2.75 -19.60
CA TYR A 708 4.53 4.12 -19.90
C TYR A 708 4.12 4.53 -21.31
N PRO A 709 4.04 5.84 -21.62
CA PRO A 709 3.67 6.30 -22.96
C PRO A 709 4.55 5.81 -24.12
N SER A 710 5.78 5.38 -23.84
CA SER A 710 6.71 4.81 -24.82
C SER A 710 6.59 3.28 -24.99
N ARG A 711 5.74 2.61 -24.18
CA ARG A 711 5.55 1.15 -24.27
C ARG A 711 4.55 0.82 -25.38
N HIS A 712 4.80 -0.29 -26.07
CA HIS A 712 3.88 -0.90 -27.04
C HIS A 712 3.37 -2.22 -26.46
N ILE A 713 2.06 -2.44 -26.52
CA ILE A 713 1.41 -3.67 -26.09
C ILE A 713 0.63 -4.26 -27.27
N ALA A 714 0.70 -5.57 -27.46
CA ALA A 714 -0.17 -6.27 -28.40
C ALA A 714 -1.30 -6.98 -27.65
N LEU A 715 -2.54 -6.71 -28.05
CA LEU A 715 -3.74 -7.27 -27.43
C LEU A 715 -4.48 -8.14 -28.44
N CYS A 716 -4.49 -9.45 -28.20
CA CYS A 716 -5.27 -10.42 -28.96
C CYS A 716 -6.34 -11.05 -28.05
N LEU A 717 -7.29 -10.22 -27.63
CA LEU A 717 -8.33 -10.52 -26.64
C LEU A 717 -9.69 -10.01 -27.12
N ASP A 718 -10.76 -10.59 -26.61
CA ASP A 718 -12.11 -10.05 -26.79
C ASP A 718 -12.38 -8.88 -25.82
N PRO A 719 -12.90 -7.73 -26.29
CA PRO A 719 -13.07 -6.52 -25.49
C PRO A 719 -14.48 -6.37 -24.87
N TYR A 720 -15.11 -7.45 -24.41
CA TYR A 720 -16.52 -7.39 -23.97
C TYR A 720 -16.72 -7.47 -22.46
N CYS A 721 -15.83 -8.18 -21.75
CA CYS A 721 -15.92 -8.38 -20.31
C CYS A 721 -14.53 -8.61 -19.69
N GLY A 722 -14.43 -8.42 -18.39
CA GLY A 722 -13.26 -8.76 -17.59
C GLY A 722 -11.98 -8.03 -18.02
N LEU A 723 -10.84 -8.68 -17.82
CA LEU A 723 -9.53 -8.06 -18.04
C LEU A 723 -9.30 -7.72 -19.52
N GLY A 724 -9.92 -8.47 -20.45
CA GLY A 724 -9.87 -8.17 -21.88
C GLY A 724 -10.45 -6.80 -22.20
N PHE A 725 -11.63 -6.49 -21.67
CA PHE A 725 -12.24 -5.17 -21.81
C PHE A 725 -11.35 -4.06 -21.19
N ALA A 726 -10.85 -4.28 -19.97
CA ALA A 726 -10.03 -3.29 -19.28
C ALA A 726 -8.71 -2.98 -20.03
N LEU A 727 -8.06 -3.98 -20.60
CA LEU A 727 -6.85 -3.80 -21.40
C LEU A 727 -7.13 -3.05 -22.71
N TRP A 728 -8.21 -3.39 -23.41
CA TRP A 728 -8.58 -2.77 -24.68
C TRP A 728 -9.05 -1.33 -24.54
N CYS A 729 -9.98 -1.07 -23.61
CA CYS A 729 -10.68 0.20 -23.57
C CYS A 729 -10.10 1.19 -22.55
N LEU A 730 -9.49 0.72 -21.46
CA LEU A 730 -9.16 1.59 -20.32
C LEU A 730 -7.65 1.80 -20.14
N SER A 731 -6.87 0.71 -20.21
CA SER A 731 -5.46 0.70 -19.80
C SER A 731 -4.58 1.67 -20.60
N SER A 732 -4.78 1.73 -21.92
CA SER A 732 -4.00 2.57 -22.84
C SER A 732 -4.26 4.05 -22.66
N ILE A 733 -5.49 4.42 -22.35
CA ILE A 733 -5.88 5.81 -22.13
C ILE A 733 -5.40 6.28 -20.76
N TYR A 734 -5.50 5.43 -19.73
CA TYR A 734 -5.01 5.74 -18.40
C TYR A 734 -3.48 5.87 -18.33
N SER A 735 -2.76 4.96 -19.00
CA SER A 735 -1.29 4.88 -18.93
C SER A 735 -0.58 5.66 -20.04
N GLY A 736 -1.28 5.94 -21.14
CA GLY A 736 -0.77 6.61 -22.34
C GLY A 736 0.06 5.72 -23.27
N HIS A 737 0.17 4.41 -23.02
CA HIS A 737 0.93 3.48 -23.87
C HIS A 737 0.21 3.22 -25.20
N HIS A 738 0.95 2.74 -26.20
CA HIS A 738 0.39 2.37 -27.51
C HIS A 738 -0.08 0.92 -27.51
N SER A 739 -1.36 0.70 -27.80
CA SER A 739 -1.95 -0.63 -27.95
C SER A 739 -2.18 -1.01 -29.41
N ILE A 740 -1.61 -2.14 -29.80
CA ILE A 740 -1.83 -2.80 -31.07
C ILE A 740 -2.95 -3.81 -30.86
N LEU A 741 -4.12 -3.50 -31.40
CA LEU A 741 -5.34 -4.26 -31.26
C LEU A 741 -5.44 -5.28 -32.40
N ILE A 742 -5.60 -6.55 -32.04
CA ILE A 742 -5.71 -7.67 -32.97
C ILE A 742 -6.98 -8.43 -32.60
N PRO A 743 -8.08 -8.25 -33.35
CA PRO A 743 -9.30 -9.00 -33.09
C PRO A 743 -9.06 -10.52 -33.25
N PRO A 744 -9.56 -11.37 -32.33
CA PRO A 744 -9.40 -12.82 -32.45
C PRO A 744 -9.92 -13.40 -33.78
N SER A 745 -11.00 -12.84 -34.33
CA SER A 745 -11.55 -13.24 -35.64
C SER A 745 -10.58 -13.05 -36.80
N GLU A 746 -9.66 -12.08 -36.72
CA GLU A 746 -8.62 -11.89 -37.74
C GLU A 746 -7.52 -12.95 -37.63
N VAL A 747 -7.30 -13.49 -36.42
CA VAL A 747 -6.35 -14.59 -36.17
C VAL A 747 -6.94 -15.94 -36.58
N GLU A 748 -8.25 -16.12 -36.47
CA GLU A 748 -8.94 -17.30 -37.02
C GLU A 748 -8.72 -17.42 -38.53
N VAL A 749 -8.79 -16.29 -39.26
CA VAL A 749 -8.51 -16.24 -40.70
C VAL A 749 -7.02 -16.41 -41.00
N ASN A 750 -6.14 -15.83 -40.18
CA ASN A 750 -4.70 -15.92 -40.33
C ASN A 750 -4.01 -16.20 -38.97
N PRO A 751 -3.75 -17.48 -38.63
CA PRO A 751 -3.18 -17.84 -37.34
C PRO A 751 -1.80 -17.22 -37.07
N GLY A 752 -1.06 -16.84 -38.12
CA GLY A 752 0.26 -16.21 -38.03
C GLY A 752 0.24 -14.72 -37.73
N LEU A 753 -0.93 -14.07 -37.78
CA LEU A 753 -1.08 -12.62 -37.66
C LEU A 753 -0.52 -12.09 -36.34
N TRP A 754 -0.94 -12.67 -35.22
CA TRP A 754 -0.56 -12.20 -33.88
C TRP A 754 0.95 -12.25 -33.66
N LEU A 755 1.59 -13.39 -33.94
CA LEU A 755 3.03 -13.56 -33.76
C LEU A 755 3.84 -12.68 -34.71
N THR A 756 3.34 -12.51 -35.95
CA THR A 756 3.98 -11.64 -36.94
C THR A 756 3.90 -10.18 -36.49
N ALA A 757 2.75 -9.73 -35.99
CA ALA A 757 2.57 -8.37 -35.48
C ALA A 757 3.49 -8.10 -34.27
N VAL A 758 3.52 -9.03 -33.30
CA VAL A 758 4.41 -8.94 -32.13
C VAL A 758 5.87 -8.76 -32.56
N SER A 759 6.31 -9.54 -33.57
CA SER A 759 7.67 -9.45 -34.10
C SER A 759 7.94 -8.14 -34.86
N GLN A 760 7.06 -7.76 -35.79
CA GLN A 760 7.20 -6.56 -36.63
C GLN A 760 7.27 -5.27 -35.80
N TYR A 761 6.39 -5.14 -34.82
CA TYR A 761 6.34 -3.99 -33.93
C TYR A 761 7.28 -4.09 -32.72
N ARG A 762 8.08 -5.19 -32.63
CA ARG A 762 9.02 -5.48 -31.54
C ARG A 762 8.39 -5.34 -30.15
N VAL A 763 7.17 -5.85 -30.03
CA VAL A 763 6.35 -5.77 -28.82
C VAL A 763 6.97 -6.64 -27.75
N ARG A 764 7.18 -6.06 -26.56
CA ARG A 764 7.74 -6.78 -25.40
C ARG A 764 6.66 -7.46 -24.57
N ASP A 765 5.48 -6.87 -24.51
CA ASP A 765 4.38 -7.25 -23.63
C ASP A 765 3.14 -7.54 -24.49
N THR A 766 2.65 -8.78 -24.48
CA THR A 766 1.49 -9.21 -25.27
C THR A 766 0.50 -9.98 -24.41
N PHE A 767 -0.78 -9.87 -24.74
CA PHE A 767 -1.86 -10.55 -24.03
C PHE A 767 -2.74 -11.32 -25.01
N CYS A 768 -3.12 -12.56 -24.67
CA CYS A 768 -4.00 -13.39 -25.48
C CYS A 768 -4.93 -14.26 -24.64
N SER A 769 -5.97 -14.83 -25.24
CA SER A 769 -6.85 -15.80 -24.58
C SER A 769 -6.36 -17.23 -24.85
N TYR A 770 -6.86 -18.21 -24.08
CA TYR A 770 -6.58 -19.62 -24.38
C TYR A 770 -7.03 -20.03 -25.78
N GLY A 771 -8.17 -19.54 -26.26
CA GLY A 771 -8.64 -19.82 -27.62
C GLY A 771 -7.65 -19.35 -28.68
N VAL A 772 -7.11 -18.14 -28.56
CA VAL A 772 -6.08 -17.62 -29.48
C VAL A 772 -4.79 -18.45 -29.41
N MET A 773 -4.35 -18.81 -28.19
CA MET A 773 -3.15 -19.63 -28.01
C MET A 773 -3.32 -21.02 -28.65
N GLU A 774 -4.50 -21.62 -28.52
CA GLU A 774 -4.84 -22.91 -29.12
C GLU A 774 -4.89 -22.82 -30.65
N LEU A 775 -5.54 -21.79 -31.20
CA LEU A 775 -5.59 -21.53 -32.65
C LEU A 775 -4.19 -21.41 -33.24
N CYS A 776 -3.29 -20.65 -32.61
CA CYS A 776 -1.91 -20.52 -33.07
C CYS A 776 -1.14 -21.85 -32.94
N THR A 777 -1.31 -22.59 -31.85
CA THR A 777 -0.60 -23.86 -31.62
C THR A 777 -1.01 -24.91 -32.66
N LYS A 778 -2.31 -25.05 -32.92
CA LYS A 778 -2.85 -25.99 -33.91
C LYS A 778 -2.57 -25.53 -35.35
N GLY A 779 -2.86 -24.27 -35.66
CA GLY A 779 -2.78 -23.73 -37.02
C GLY A 779 -1.36 -23.51 -37.54
N LEU A 780 -0.38 -23.29 -36.67
CA LEU A 780 1.01 -22.99 -37.07
C LEU A 780 1.99 -24.13 -36.81
N GLY A 781 1.55 -25.27 -36.28
CA GLY A 781 2.40 -26.40 -35.91
C GLY A 781 3.40 -26.81 -37.00
N SER A 782 2.93 -26.96 -38.24
CA SER A 782 3.74 -27.32 -39.41
C SER A 782 4.47 -26.13 -40.06
N SER A 783 4.05 -24.90 -39.76
CA SER A 783 4.47 -23.68 -40.48
C SER A 783 5.55 -22.86 -39.74
N VAL A 784 6.02 -23.31 -38.57
CA VAL A 784 7.03 -22.60 -37.76
C VAL A 784 8.30 -22.28 -38.56
N ASN A 785 8.80 -23.23 -39.35
CA ASN A 785 9.98 -23.02 -40.19
C ASN A 785 9.74 -21.96 -41.28
N GLN A 786 8.54 -21.92 -41.86
CA GLN A 786 8.17 -20.90 -42.85
C GLN A 786 8.10 -19.50 -42.20
N LEU A 787 7.56 -19.39 -40.98
CA LEU A 787 7.56 -18.13 -40.22
C LEU A 787 8.97 -17.64 -39.94
N LYS A 788 9.88 -18.55 -39.59
CA LYS A 788 11.30 -18.24 -39.38
C LYS A 788 11.96 -17.73 -40.66
N GLN A 789 11.70 -18.37 -41.80
CA GLN A 789 12.18 -17.92 -43.12
C GLN A 789 11.62 -16.56 -43.53
N ARG A 790 10.38 -16.25 -43.10
CA ARG A 790 9.76 -14.92 -43.26
C ARG A 790 10.29 -13.86 -42.27
N GLY A 791 11.25 -14.22 -41.42
CA GLY A 791 11.90 -13.29 -40.49
C GLY A 791 11.14 -13.04 -39.19
N VAL A 792 10.14 -13.86 -38.84
CA VAL A 792 9.42 -13.72 -37.56
C VAL A 792 10.35 -14.13 -36.41
N ASN A 793 10.57 -13.20 -35.48
CA ASN A 793 11.41 -13.36 -34.30
C ASN A 793 10.67 -12.86 -33.05
N LEU A 794 10.49 -13.76 -32.08
CA LEU A 794 9.81 -13.55 -30.81
C LEU A 794 10.80 -13.34 -29.64
N GLY A 795 12.10 -13.27 -29.89
CA GLY A 795 13.11 -13.02 -28.84
C GLY A 795 12.99 -11.64 -28.17
N CYS A 796 12.21 -10.72 -28.73
CA CYS A 796 11.87 -9.44 -28.09
C CYS A 796 10.76 -9.56 -27.05
N VAL A 797 9.96 -10.64 -27.08
CA VAL A 797 8.85 -10.88 -26.16
C VAL A 797 9.41 -11.20 -24.80
N ARG A 798 9.10 -10.33 -23.86
CA ARG A 798 9.42 -10.53 -22.45
C ARG A 798 8.21 -11.12 -21.74
N THR A 799 7.03 -10.58 -21.97
CA THR A 799 5.80 -11.02 -21.31
C THR A 799 4.75 -11.42 -22.34
N CYS A 800 4.23 -12.64 -22.22
CA CYS A 800 3.10 -13.18 -22.97
C CYS A 800 2.08 -13.71 -21.96
N VAL A 801 1.11 -12.87 -21.60
CA VAL A 801 0.12 -13.21 -20.58
C VAL A 801 -1.10 -13.83 -21.22
N VAL A 802 -1.47 -15.03 -20.76
CA VAL A 802 -2.74 -15.65 -21.11
C VAL A 802 -3.82 -15.20 -20.11
N VAL A 803 -4.85 -14.55 -20.63
CA VAL A 803 -5.99 -14.03 -19.85
C VAL A 803 -7.12 -15.04 -19.87
N ALA A 804 -7.49 -15.52 -18.69
CA ALA A 804 -8.61 -16.43 -18.50
C ALA A 804 -9.19 -16.34 -17.09
N GLU A 805 -10.43 -16.80 -16.92
CA GLU A 805 -11.13 -16.87 -15.63
C GLU A 805 -11.30 -18.32 -15.18
N GLU A 806 -10.30 -19.14 -15.52
CA GLU A 806 -10.25 -20.57 -15.21
C GLU A 806 -8.84 -20.95 -14.75
N ARG A 807 -8.72 -22.18 -14.28
CA ARG A 807 -7.42 -22.75 -13.90
C ARG A 807 -6.46 -22.77 -15.09
N PRO A 808 -5.16 -22.46 -14.89
CA PRO A 808 -4.17 -22.51 -15.95
C PRO A 808 -4.10 -23.84 -16.73
N ARG A 809 -4.16 -23.76 -18.07
CA ARG A 809 -4.05 -24.92 -18.99
C ARG A 809 -2.59 -25.26 -19.30
N ILE A 810 -1.94 -25.98 -18.38
CA ILE A 810 -0.50 -26.29 -18.40
C ILE A 810 -0.05 -26.96 -19.70
N THR A 811 -0.81 -27.95 -20.19
CA THR A 811 -0.46 -28.68 -21.41
C THR A 811 -0.41 -27.74 -22.62
N LEU A 812 -1.37 -26.82 -22.72
CA LEU A 812 -1.45 -25.86 -23.81
C LEU A 812 -0.32 -24.84 -23.75
N THR A 813 -0.08 -24.22 -22.58
CA THR A 813 1.01 -23.24 -22.40
C THR A 813 2.38 -23.87 -22.67
N THR A 814 2.60 -25.11 -22.22
CA THR A 814 3.85 -25.85 -22.46
C THR A 814 4.03 -26.17 -23.93
N SER A 815 2.96 -26.60 -24.61
CA SER A 815 2.99 -26.94 -26.03
C SER A 815 3.28 -25.70 -26.89
N PHE A 816 2.62 -24.58 -26.58
CA PHE A 816 2.85 -23.29 -27.24
C PHE A 816 4.31 -22.82 -27.07
N SER A 817 4.82 -22.81 -25.84
CA SER A 817 6.21 -22.42 -25.55
C SER A 817 7.22 -23.30 -26.26
N LYS A 818 7.00 -24.63 -26.26
CA LYS A 818 7.88 -25.57 -26.95
C LYS A 818 7.87 -25.35 -28.47
N LEU A 819 6.69 -25.18 -29.06
CA LEU A 819 6.52 -25.02 -30.51
C LEU A 819 7.20 -23.74 -31.02
N PHE A 820 7.00 -22.62 -30.34
CA PHE A 820 7.51 -21.32 -30.78
C PHE A 820 8.90 -20.95 -30.23
N SER A 821 9.53 -21.83 -29.44
CA SER A 821 10.93 -21.69 -29.03
C SER A 821 11.88 -21.53 -30.22
N ALA A 822 11.58 -22.18 -31.35
CA ALA A 822 12.35 -22.07 -32.59
C ALA A 822 12.35 -20.67 -33.23
N LEU A 823 11.36 -19.83 -32.88
CA LEU A 823 11.24 -18.42 -33.25
C LEU A 823 11.83 -17.48 -32.19
N GLY A 824 12.42 -18.00 -31.11
CA GLY A 824 13.02 -17.23 -30.03
C GLY A 824 12.09 -16.90 -28.86
N LEU A 825 10.88 -17.46 -28.81
CA LEU A 825 9.99 -17.29 -27.66
C LEU A 825 10.57 -18.04 -26.45
N SER A 826 10.86 -17.32 -25.37
CA SER A 826 11.28 -17.94 -24.12
C SER A 826 10.07 -18.58 -23.42
N PRO A 827 10.16 -19.83 -22.94
CA PRO A 827 9.10 -20.42 -22.10
C PRO A 827 8.77 -19.58 -20.86
N ARG A 828 9.77 -18.87 -20.33
CA ARG A 828 9.67 -17.95 -19.18
C ARG A 828 8.88 -16.68 -19.49
N ALA A 829 8.69 -16.35 -20.76
CA ALA A 829 7.88 -15.22 -21.16
C ALA A 829 6.38 -15.53 -21.06
N VAL A 830 5.98 -16.81 -21.14
CA VAL A 830 4.58 -17.21 -21.13
C VAL A 830 4.11 -17.35 -19.69
N SER A 831 3.15 -16.51 -19.30
CA SER A 831 2.54 -16.50 -17.97
C SER A 831 1.02 -16.52 -18.10
N THR A 832 0.33 -16.66 -16.97
CA THR A 832 -1.13 -16.57 -16.93
C THR A 832 -1.55 -15.41 -16.04
N SER A 833 -2.84 -15.08 -16.11
CA SER A 833 -3.49 -14.13 -15.22
C SER A 833 -4.81 -14.71 -14.76
N PHE A 834 -5.28 -14.25 -13.61
CA PHE A 834 -6.57 -14.65 -13.09
C PHE A 834 -7.35 -13.42 -12.62
N GLY A 835 -8.56 -13.32 -13.16
CA GLY A 835 -9.61 -12.42 -12.70
C GLY A 835 -10.89 -13.21 -12.49
N CYS A 836 -11.84 -12.60 -11.82
CA CYS A 836 -13.20 -13.12 -11.73
C CYS A 836 -14.21 -11.97 -11.85
N ARG A 837 -15.48 -12.34 -11.74
CA ARG A 837 -16.61 -11.41 -11.82
C ARG A 837 -16.50 -10.29 -10.77
N VAL A 838 -16.25 -10.68 -9.53
CA VAL A 838 -16.16 -9.78 -8.37
C VAL A 838 -14.93 -8.85 -8.46
N ASN A 839 -13.87 -9.30 -9.12
CA ASN A 839 -12.62 -8.57 -9.30
C ASN A 839 -11.96 -8.94 -10.64
N VAL A 840 -12.01 -7.99 -11.57
CA VAL A 840 -11.58 -8.15 -12.95
C VAL A 840 -10.10 -8.55 -13.12
N ALA A 841 -9.24 -8.29 -12.13
CA ALA A 841 -7.84 -8.69 -12.16
C ALA A 841 -7.29 -8.93 -10.74
N ILE A 842 -7.29 -10.18 -10.29
CA ILE A 842 -6.79 -10.56 -8.96
C ILE A 842 -5.27 -10.75 -8.99
N CYS A 843 -4.80 -11.53 -9.95
CA CYS A 843 -3.37 -11.73 -10.17
C CYS A 843 -3.01 -11.66 -11.64
N LEU A 844 -1.83 -11.12 -11.86
CA LEU A 844 -1.27 -10.88 -13.17
C LEU A 844 0.25 -10.92 -13.04
N GLN A 845 0.89 -11.80 -13.80
CA GLN A 845 2.34 -11.88 -13.82
C GLN A 845 2.89 -11.14 -15.04
N VAL A 846 3.24 -9.88 -14.83
CA VAL A 846 4.05 -9.10 -15.79
C VAL A 846 5.42 -8.82 -15.21
N LEU A 847 6.44 -8.92 -16.06
CA LEU A 847 7.83 -8.92 -15.67
C LEU A 847 8.27 -7.60 -15.04
N THR A 848 8.65 -7.67 -13.77
CA THR A 848 9.20 -6.54 -13.01
C THR A 848 10.50 -6.97 -12.33
N PHE A 849 11.66 -6.60 -12.89
CA PHE A 849 12.92 -6.40 -12.16
C PHE A 849 13.91 -5.51 -12.96
N PRO A 850 14.88 -4.83 -12.30
CA PRO A 850 15.38 -3.53 -12.70
C PRO A 850 16.69 -3.61 -13.48
N CYS A 851 16.89 -2.63 -14.36
CA CYS A 851 18.17 -2.10 -14.83
C CYS A 851 19.22 -2.98 -15.55
N ASN A 852 19.10 -4.31 -15.67
CA ASN A 852 20.02 -5.08 -16.52
C ASN A 852 19.34 -5.57 -17.80
N LYS A 853 20.04 -5.39 -18.94
CA LYS A 853 19.55 -5.74 -20.28
C LYS A 853 19.28 -7.25 -20.47
N ASP A 854 19.78 -8.11 -19.58
CA ASP A 854 19.94 -9.55 -19.83
C ASP A 854 19.29 -10.50 -18.78
N ALA A 855 18.48 -10.01 -17.83
CA ALA A 855 17.82 -10.89 -16.85
C ALA A 855 16.42 -11.33 -17.32
N SER A 856 16.28 -12.62 -17.66
CA SER A 856 15.00 -13.27 -17.98
C SER A 856 14.21 -13.62 -16.70
N SER A 857 12.88 -13.71 -16.82
CA SER A 857 11.94 -14.05 -15.73
C SER A 857 12.22 -15.38 -15.04
N PRO A 858 11.81 -15.57 -13.76
CA PRO A 858 11.58 -16.91 -13.24
C PRO A 858 10.52 -17.64 -14.06
N GLU A 859 10.69 -18.95 -14.22
CA GLU A 859 9.72 -19.84 -14.87
C GLU A 859 8.42 -19.92 -14.03
N PRO A 860 7.23 -19.91 -14.64
CA PRO A 860 5.97 -20.06 -13.90
C PRO A 860 6.03 -21.31 -13.01
N SER A 861 5.83 -21.11 -11.71
CA SER A 861 5.99 -22.20 -10.77
C SER A 861 4.90 -23.25 -10.97
N THR A 862 5.32 -24.51 -11.07
CA THR A 862 4.44 -25.66 -11.23
C THR A 862 4.57 -26.56 -10.02
N VAL A 863 3.44 -26.96 -9.44
CA VAL A 863 3.35 -27.74 -8.21
C VAL A 863 2.46 -28.95 -8.45
N TYR A 864 2.76 -30.06 -7.79
CA TYR A 864 1.92 -31.25 -7.83
C TYR A 864 1.24 -31.40 -6.48
N VAL A 865 -0.08 -31.58 -6.49
CA VAL A 865 -0.90 -31.65 -5.28
C VAL A 865 -1.68 -32.95 -5.25
N ASP A 866 -1.77 -33.60 -4.09
CA ASP A 866 -2.59 -34.80 -3.91
C ASP A 866 -4.09 -34.48 -4.08
N LEU A 867 -4.74 -35.13 -5.05
CA LEU A 867 -6.18 -35.02 -5.29
C LEU A 867 -7.03 -35.43 -4.07
N ARG A 868 -6.59 -36.41 -3.27
CA ARG A 868 -7.33 -36.87 -2.09
C ARG A 868 -7.27 -35.83 -0.97
N ALA A 869 -6.12 -35.19 -0.79
CA ALA A 869 -6.00 -34.08 0.15
C ALA A 869 -6.90 -32.92 -0.27
N LEU A 870 -6.89 -32.57 -1.56
CA LEU A 870 -7.71 -31.48 -2.11
C LEU A 870 -9.21 -31.70 -1.92
N ARG A 871 -9.70 -32.95 -2.04
CA ARG A 871 -11.10 -33.32 -1.75
C ARG A 871 -11.50 -33.14 -0.29
N ASN A 872 -10.53 -33.09 0.61
CA ASN A 872 -10.75 -32.89 2.05
C ASN A 872 -10.33 -31.47 2.47
N ASP A 873 -10.40 -30.50 1.56
CA ASP A 873 -10.02 -29.10 1.77
C ASP A 873 -8.59 -28.88 2.29
N ARG A 874 -7.68 -29.82 1.97
CA ARG A 874 -6.27 -29.77 2.36
C ARG A 874 -5.36 -29.73 1.14
N VAL A 875 -4.26 -29.00 1.25
CA VAL A 875 -3.23 -28.94 0.20
C VAL A 875 -2.02 -29.75 0.67
N SER A 876 -1.80 -30.90 0.05
CA SER A 876 -0.60 -31.72 0.27
C SER A 876 0.22 -31.75 -1.02
N LEU A 877 1.44 -31.22 -0.96
CA LEU A 877 2.36 -31.27 -2.10
C LEU A 877 2.90 -32.69 -2.26
N VAL A 878 2.94 -33.16 -3.49
CA VAL A 878 3.48 -34.47 -3.86
C VAL A 878 4.53 -34.31 -4.96
N GLU A 879 5.28 -35.37 -5.24
CA GLU A 879 6.27 -35.36 -6.31
C GLU A 879 5.61 -35.53 -7.68
N ARG A 880 6.32 -35.11 -8.72
CA ARG A 880 5.88 -35.34 -10.10
C ARG A 880 5.78 -36.85 -10.34
N GLY A 881 4.61 -37.31 -10.78
CA GLY A 881 4.38 -38.73 -11.07
C GLY A 881 3.90 -39.54 -9.85
N SER A 882 3.69 -38.91 -8.69
CA SER A 882 2.97 -39.58 -7.60
C SER A 882 1.56 -39.99 -8.04
N PRO A 883 1.06 -41.16 -7.60
CA PRO A 883 -0.30 -41.58 -7.90
C PRO A 883 -1.29 -40.55 -7.35
N HIS A 884 -2.31 -40.20 -8.14
CA HIS A 884 -3.30 -39.18 -7.82
C HIS A 884 -2.77 -37.74 -7.69
N SER A 885 -1.59 -37.44 -8.27
CA SER A 885 -1.05 -36.08 -8.32
C SER A 885 -1.75 -35.20 -9.35
N LEU A 886 -2.07 -33.97 -8.96
CA LEU A 886 -2.64 -32.94 -9.81
C LEU A 886 -1.61 -31.83 -10.05
N CYS A 887 -1.24 -31.64 -11.31
CA CYS A 887 -0.31 -30.58 -11.71
C CYS A 887 -1.02 -29.22 -11.76
N LEU A 888 -0.57 -28.26 -10.94
CA LEU A 888 -1.07 -26.89 -10.88
C LEU A 888 0.04 -25.91 -11.26
N MET A 889 -0.27 -24.95 -12.13
CA MET A 889 0.60 -23.86 -12.52
C MET A 889 0.13 -22.58 -11.84
N GLU A 890 1.09 -21.76 -11.47
CA GLU A 890 0.87 -20.42 -10.97
C GLU A 890 0.00 -19.58 -11.91
N SER A 891 -1.07 -19.01 -11.36
CA SER A 891 -2.01 -18.11 -12.04
C SER A 891 -1.49 -16.67 -12.13
N GLY A 892 -0.45 -16.36 -11.36
CA GLY A 892 0.30 -15.11 -11.38
C GLY A 892 0.47 -14.49 -9.99
N LYS A 893 1.17 -13.35 -9.96
CA LYS A 893 1.41 -12.55 -8.76
C LYS A 893 0.21 -11.66 -8.44
N LEU A 894 -0.17 -11.57 -7.17
CA LEU A 894 -1.24 -10.68 -6.72
C LEU A 894 -0.97 -9.22 -7.13
N LEU A 895 -1.98 -8.55 -7.67
CA LEU A 895 -1.86 -7.15 -8.05
C LEU A 895 -1.73 -6.25 -6.79
N PRO A 896 -0.94 -5.17 -6.86
CA PRO A 896 -0.87 -4.20 -5.78
C PRO A 896 -2.23 -3.48 -5.63
N GLY A 897 -2.79 -3.47 -4.42
CA GLY A 897 -4.08 -2.83 -4.16
C GLY A 897 -5.32 -3.74 -4.24
N VAL A 898 -5.15 -5.08 -4.18
CA VAL A 898 -6.25 -6.08 -4.07
C VAL A 898 -7.06 -5.96 -2.76
N LYS A 899 -6.69 -5.01 -1.89
CA LYS A 899 -7.58 -4.48 -0.84
C LYS A 899 -8.66 -3.61 -1.49
N SER A 900 -9.86 -4.17 -1.64
CA SER A 900 -11.20 -3.57 -1.89
C SER A 900 -11.40 -2.44 -2.92
N SER A 901 -10.36 -1.78 -3.43
CA SER A 901 -10.45 -0.53 -4.18
C SER A 901 -10.75 -0.70 -5.67
N HIS A 902 -10.57 -1.90 -6.21
CA HIS A 902 -10.95 -2.29 -7.58
C HIS A 902 -11.91 -3.47 -7.62
N ASN A 903 -12.46 -3.88 -6.47
CA ASN A 903 -13.61 -4.78 -6.48
C ASN A 903 -14.78 -4.07 -7.13
N ALA A 904 -15.63 -4.85 -7.79
CA ALA A 904 -16.89 -4.31 -8.26
C ALA A 904 -17.73 -3.80 -7.08
N SER A 905 -18.59 -2.83 -7.37
CA SER A 905 -19.50 -2.24 -6.38
C SER A 905 -20.71 -3.14 -6.05
N GLY A 906 -20.92 -4.20 -6.82
CA GLY A 906 -21.97 -5.20 -6.58
C GLY A 906 -22.45 -5.88 -7.87
N TYR A 907 -23.39 -6.81 -7.72
CA TYR A 907 -24.13 -7.36 -8.84
C TYR A 907 -25.26 -6.42 -9.30
N PHE A 908 -25.64 -6.55 -10.57
CA PHE A 908 -26.80 -5.92 -11.17
C PHE A 908 -27.91 -6.96 -11.35
N THR A 909 -29.00 -6.84 -10.59
CA THR A 909 -30.17 -7.73 -10.67
C THR A 909 -31.46 -6.91 -10.78
N ILE A 910 -32.49 -7.46 -11.42
CA ILE A 910 -33.79 -6.79 -11.64
C ILE A 910 -34.82 -7.18 -10.57
N TYR A 911 -34.71 -8.39 -10.02
CA TYR A 911 -35.64 -8.95 -9.05
C TYR A 911 -35.07 -8.81 -7.64
N GLY A 912 -35.38 -7.69 -6.99
CA GLY A 912 -35.89 -7.65 -5.61
C GLY A 912 -35.04 -8.11 -4.42
N ASP A 913 -33.92 -8.81 -4.57
CA ASP A 913 -33.08 -9.21 -3.42
C ASP A 913 -31.63 -8.78 -3.64
N GLU A 914 -31.31 -7.53 -3.31
CA GLU A 914 -29.91 -7.12 -3.07
C GLU A 914 -29.31 -7.81 -1.82
N SER A 915 -30.16 -8.41 -0.97
CA SER A 915 -29.86 -9.13 0.27
C SER A 915 -29.02 -10.40 0.06
N ASP A 916 -29.41 -11.29 -0.85
CA ASP A 916 -28.72 -12.58 -1.07
C ASP A 916 -27.31 -12.41 -1.65
N TYR A 917 -27.06 -11.32 -2.37
CA TYR A 917 -25.78 -11.03 -3.01
C TYR A 917 -24.91 -10.03 -2.22
N ALA A 918 -25.47 -9.34 -1.22
CA ALA A 918 -24.72 -8.45 -0.33
C ALA A 918 -23.61 -9.21 0.41
N ASP A 919 -23.84 -10.48 0.76
CA ASP A 919 -22.86 -11.35 1.43
C ASP A 919 -21.60 -11.62 0.59
N HIS A 920 -21.70 -11.55 -0.75
CA HIS A 920 -20.54 -11.73 -1.62
C HIS A 920 -19.55 -10.58 -1.56
N PHE A 921 -20.00 -9.35 -1.28
CA PHE A 921 -19.14 -8.16 -1.22
C PHE A 921 -18.94 -7.63 0.20
N SER A 922 -19.60 -8.21 1.19
CA SER A 922 -19.59 -7.77 2.60
C SER A 922 -18.95 -8.76 3.59
N ALA A 923 -18.25 -9.78 3.10
CA ALA A 923 -17.68 -10.82 3.95
C ALA A 923 -16.62 -10.28 4.91
N ARG A 924 -16.62 -10.74 6.16
CA ARG A 924 -15.64 -10.37 7.19
C ARG A 924 -14.93 -11.62 7.70
N LEU A 925 -13.67 -11.47 8.04
CA LEU A 925 -12.92 -12.53 8.71
C LEU A 925 -13.42 -12.67 10.15
N VAL A 926 -13.52 -13.90 10.65
CA VAL A 926 -13.90 -14.20 12.04
C VAL A 926 -12.72 -14.00 12.99
N THR A 927 -11.49 -14.13 12.48
CA THR A 927 -10.23 -13.96 13.23
C THR A 927 -9.24 -13.10 12.42
N GLY A 928 -8.31 -12.42 13.09
CA GLY A 928 -7.39 -11.48 12.44
C GLY A 928 -8.00 -10.09 12.27
N ASN A 929 -7.94 -9.52 11.06
CA ASN A 929 -8.48 -8.19 10.78
C ASN A 929 -10.00 -8.25 10.52
N THR A 930 -10.79 -8.33 11.59
CA THR A 930 -12.26 -8.48 11.55
C THR A 930 -13.00 -7.20 11.13
N GLY A 931 -12.31 -6.04 11.15
CA GLY A 931 -12.88 -4.74 10.77
C GLY A 931 -12.96 -4.52 9.26
N GLU A 932 -12.21 -5.28 8.47
CA GLU A 932 -12.17 -5.15 7.01
C GLU A 932 -13.22 -6.01 6.30
N VAL A 933 -13.66 -5.51 5.15
CA VAL A 933 -14.65 -6.14 4.28
C VAL A 933 -13.96 -6.74 3.06
N TYR A 934 -14.27 -7.99 2.76
CA TYR A 934 -13.73 -8.79 1.68
C TYR A 934 -14.85 -9.22 0.74
N ALA A 935 -14.48 -9.41 -0.53
CA ALA A 935 -15.38 -9.97 -1.51
C ALA A 935 -15.04 -11.45 -1.77
N ARG A 936 -16.06 -12.32 -1.75
CA ARG A 936 -15.94 -13.75 -2.02
C ARG A 936 -15.85 -13.97 -3.52
N THR A 937 -14.74 -14.53 -3.98
CA THR A 937 -14.49 -14.73 -5.42
C THR A 937 -15.32 -15.87 -6.02
N GLY A 938 -15.73 -16.85 -5.21
CA GLY A 938 -16.37 -18.09 -5.68
C GLY A 938 -15.38 -19.12 -6.25
N TYR A 939 -14.07 -18.94 -6.07
CA TYR A 939 -13.04 -19.85 -6.56
C TYR A 939 -12.22 -20.45 -5.42
N LEU A 940 -11.91 -21.73 -5.56
CA LEU A 940 -11.01 -22.47 -4.68
C LEU A 940 -9.57 -22.36 -5.19
N GLY A 941 -8.66 -22.12 -4.26
CA GLY A 941 -7.24 -21.97 -4.53
C GLY A 941 -6.44 -21.84 -3.26
N PHE A 942 -5.12 -21.81 -3.40
CA PHE A 942 -4.20 -21.55 -2.30
C PHE A 942 -3.10 -20.58 -2.71
N LEU A 943 -2.55 -19.90 -1.71
CA LEU A 943 -1.39 -19.03 -1.86
C LEU A 943 -0.14 -19.83 -1.49
N ARG A 944 0.90 -19.74 -2.31
CA ARG A 944 2.21 -20.29 -2.00
C ARG A 944 3.26 -19.24 -2.28
N ARG A 945 4.24 -19.13 -1.39
CA ARG A 945 5.41 -18.30 -1.61
C ARG A 945 6.40 -19.05 -2.51
N THR A 946 6.76 -18.44 -3.64
CA THR A 946 7.59 -19.05 -4.68
C THR A 946 8.85 -18.23 -4.94
N GLU A 947 9.93 -18.90 -5.32
CA GLU A 947 11.24 -18.30 -5.59
C GLU A 947 11.29 -17.65 -6.98
N SER A 948 11.82 -16.43 -7.06
CA SER A 948 12.18 -15.78 -8.32
C SER A 948 13.57 -16.25 -8.73
N THR A 949 13.66 -17.33 -9.50
CA THR A 949 14.91 -17.83 -10.10
C THR A 949 15.59 -16.77 -11.00
N ALA A 950 16.69 -16.18 -10.52
CA ALA A 950 17.74 -15.65 -11.37
C ALA A 950 18.67 -16.81 -11.79
N HIS A 951 19.14 -16.82 -13.04
CA HIS A 951 19.77 -17.97 -13.69
C HIS A 951 20.97 -18.59 -12.95
N HIS A 952 20.95 -19.92 -12.81
CA HIS A 952 22.14 -20.76 -12.99
C HIS A 952 22.42 -20.99 -14.50
N GLY A 953 23.71 -20.94 -14.86
CA GLY A 953 24.31 -21.34 -16.13
C GLY A 953 24.99 -20.16 -16.87
N ALA A 954 26.28 -20.15 -17.20
CA ALA A 954 27.36 -21.12 -17.10
C ALA A 954 28.71 -20.40 -17.28
N THR A 955 29.68 -20.64 -16.39
CA THR A 955 31.12 -20.79 -16.72
C THR A 955 31.85 -21.34 -15.50
N GLU A 956 32.66 -22.37 -15.74
CA GLU A 956 33.52 -23.04 -14.78
C GLU A 956 34.65 -22.11 -14.27
N LEU A 957 35.16 -22.46 -13.09
CA LEU A 957 36.32 -21.92 -12.35
C LEU A 957 36.14 -20.61 -11.58
N GLY A 958 36.10 -20.75 -10.24
CA GLY A 958 36.45 -19.67 -9.31
C GLY A 958 35.78 -19.82 -7.94
N THR A 959 36.54 -20.29 -6.96
CA THR A 959 36.17 -20.31 -5.53
C THR A 959 35.93 -18.89 -5.00
N GLY A 960 34.71 -18.59 -4.57
CA GLY A 960 34.34 -17.36 -3.87
C GLY A 960 32.89 -17.42 -3.39
N GLU A 961 32.67 -17.36 -2.06
CA GLU A 961 31.35 -17.37 -1.44
C GLU A 961 30.68 -15.98 -1.58
N GLU A 962 29.86 -15.79 -2.62
CA GLU A 962 28.92 -14.67 -2.74
C GLU A 962 27.51 -15.12 -2.33
N GLY A 963 26.94 -14.48 -1.31
CA GLY A 963 25.59 -14.77 -0.80
C GLY A 963 24.50 -14.15 -1.68
N ASP A 964 23.89 -14.98 -2.53
CA ASP A 964 22.85 -14.58 -3.47
C ASP A 964 21.49 -14.31 -2.76
N ASN A 965 20.98 -13.08 -2.86
CA ASN A 965 19.71 -12.66 -2.26
C ASN A 965 18.50 -13.15 -3.10
N ILE A 966 17.94 -14.31 -2.76
CA ILE A 966 16.76 -14.89 -3.43
C ILE A 966 15.50 -14.07 -3.08
N LYS A 967 14.80 -13.55 -4.11
CA LYS A 967 13.53 -12.82 -3.95
C LYS A 967 12.33 -13.77 -4.03
N LEU A 968 11.39 -13.63 -3.10
CA LEU A 968 10.18 -14.46 -3.01
C LEU A 968 8.92 -13.65 -3.38
N HIS A 969 7.91 -14.25 -4.01
CA HIS A 969 6.59 -13.63 -4.20
C HIS A 969 5.44 -14.57 -3.83
N ASP A 970 4.27 -14.00 -3.55
CA ASP A 970 3.05 -14.77 -3.27
C ASP A 970 2.36 -15.11 -4.60
N ALA A 971 2.45 -16.39 -4.97
CA ALA A 971 1.84 -16.96 -6.16
C ALA A 971 0.45 -17.52 -5.83
N VAL A 972 -0.51 -17.23 -6.71
CA VAL A 972 -1.87 -17.74 -6.62
C VAL A 972 -1.99 -19.03 -7.42
N PHE A 973 -2.49 -20.10 -6.81
CA PHE A 973 -2.80 -21.35 -7.48
C PHE A 973 -4.31 -21.56 -7.47
N VAL A 974 -4.94 -21.42 -8.63
CA VAL A 974 -6.38 -21.64 -8.81
C VAL A 974 -6.64 -23.13 -9.07
N VAL A 975 -7.47 -23.74 -8.24
CA VAL A 975 -7.90 -25.15 -8.38
C VAL A 975 -9.12 -25.22 -9.30
N GLY A 976 -10.10 -24.33 -9.09
CA GLY A 976 -11.32 -24.24 -9.90
C GLY A 976 -12.39 -23.37 -9.24
N ALA A 977 -13.49 -23.10 -9.96
CA ALA A 977 -14.67 -22.45 -9.38
C ALA A 977 -15.40 -23.42 -8.44
N LEU A 978 -16.01 -22.90 -7.37
CA LEU A 978 -16.71 -23.67 -6.33
C LEU A 978 -17.86 -24.50 -6.93
N ASP A 979 -18.67 -23.89 -7.79
CA ASP A 979 -19.83 -24.55 -8.44
C ASP A 979 -19.41 -25.65 -9.44
N GLU A 980 -18.18 -25.56 -9.95
CA GLU A 980 -17.65 -26.47 -10.94
C GLU A 980 -16.62 -27.46 -10.36
N THR A 981 -16.27 -27.38 -9.07
CA THR A 981 -15.35 -28.35 -8.41
C THR A 981 -16.07 -29.63 -8.00
N VAL A 982 -17.40 -29.62 -8.06
CA VAL A 982 -18.26 -30.81 -7.91
C VAL A 982 -18.36 -31.62 -9.22
N MET A 983 -17.90 -31.07 -10.36
CA MET A 983 -17.99 -31.72 -11.68
C MET A 983 -16.61 -31.98 -12.28
N LEU A 984 -16.34 -33.21 -12.66
CA LEU A 984 -15.04 -33.65 -13.19
C LEU A 984 -14.65 -32.91 -14.47
N ARG A 985 -13.39 -32.47 -14.54
CA ARG A 985 -12.86 -31.63 -15.62
C ARG A 985 -11.67 -32.31 -16.30
N GLY A 986 -11.74 -32.46 -17.62
CA GLY A 986 -10.61 -32.91 -18.45
C GLY A 986 -11.04 -33.66 -19.71
N MET A 987 -12.25 -34.21 -19.71
CA MET A 987 -12.86 -34.84 -20.89
C MET A 987 -14.14 -34.05 -21.24
N SER A 988 -14.69 -34.26 -22.44
CA SER A 988 -16.13 -34.40 -22.70
C SER A 988 -17.09 -33.83 -21.62
N ALA A 989 -17.98 -32.90 -21.98
CA ALA A 989 -18.76 -32.11 -21.02
C ALA A 989 -19.47 -32.96 -19.95
N VAL A 990 -19.25 -32.67 -18.66
CA VAL A 990 -19.74 -33.48 -17.53
C VAL A 990 -20.74 -32.69 -16.67
N PHE A 991 -21.82 -33.34 -16.22
CA PHE A 991 -22.78 -32.79 -15.25
C PHE A 991 -23.38 -33.87 -14.34
N THR A 992 -24.15 -33.49 -13.34
CA THR A 992 -24.83 -34.41 -12.42
C THR A 992 -26.33 -34.50 -12.72
N TRP A 993 -26.90 -35.71 -12.63
CA TRP A 993 -28.33 -35.99 -12.77
C TRP A 993 -28.76 -37.01 -11.71
N THR A 994 -29.70 -36.66 -10.81
CA THR A 994 -30.21 -37.59 -9.77
C THR A 994 -29.11 -38.33 -9.00
N ASN A 995 -28.03 -37.64 -8.62
CA ASN A 995 -26.82 -38.17 -7.99
C ASN A 995 -25.93 -39.09 -8.87
N LEU A 996 -26.27 -39.29 -10.15
CA LEU A 996 -25.42 -39.92 -11.15
C LEU A 996 -24.54 -38.88 -11.84
N LEU A 997 -23.33 -39.30 -12.19
CA LEU A 997 -22.42 -38.53 -13.02
C LEU A 997 -22.70 -38.83 -14.51
N VAL A 998 -23.01 -37.78 -15.27
CA VAL A 998 -23.27 -37.86 -16.72
C VAL A 998 -22.09 -37.26 -17.48
N VAL A 999 -21.50 -38.02 -18.40
CA VAL A 999 -20.37 -37.59 -19.24
C VAL A 999 -20.80 -37.55 -20.69
N VAL A 1000 -20.67 -36.39 -21.35
CA VAL A 1000 -21.06 -36.17 -22.74
C VAL A 1000 -19.85 -36.00 -23.66
N VAL A 1001 -19.65 -36.93 -24.58
CA VAL A 1001 -18.47 -37.06 -25.44
C VAL A 1001 -18.84 -36.77 -26.89
N GLU A 1002 -18.07 -35.92 -27.56
CA GLU A 1002 -18.16 -35.72 -29.01
C GLU A 1002 -17.26 -36.73 -29.73
N LEU A 1003 -17.80 -37.42 -30.74
CA LEU A 1003 -17.07 -38.42 -31.52
C LEU A 1003 -17.25 -38.16 -33.03
N ASP A 1004 -16.14 -38.03 -33.75
CA ASP A 1004 -16.11 -38.00 -35.22
C ASP A 1004 -15.89 -39.43 -35.73
N GLY A 1005 -16.93 -40.27 -35.63
CA GLY A 1005 -16.83 -41.72 -35.82
C GLY A 1005 -18.19 -42.40 -35.97
N ASN A 1006 -18.19 -43.70 -36.26
CA ASN A 1006 -19.42 -44.49 -36.44
C ASN A 1006 -19.94 -45.05 -35.09
N GLU A 1007 -21.19 -45.53 -35.05
CA GLU A 1007 -21.84 -46.03 -33.82
C GLU A 1007 -21.07 -47.17 -33.13
N ASN A 1008 -20.35 -48.00 -33.89
CA ASN A 1008 -19.51 -49.07 -33.33
C ASN A 1008 -18.32 -48.51 -32.54
N GLU A 1009 -17.69 -47.44 -33.02
CA GLU A 1009 -16.62 -46.73 -32.30
C GLU A 1009 -17.17 -46.03 -31.04
N ALA A 1010 -18.44 -45.62 -31.04
CA ALA A 1010 -19.10 -45.07 -29.84
C ALA A 1010 -19.27 -46.12 -28.74
N LEU A 1011 -19.56 -47.38 -29.09
CA LEU A 1011 -19.68 -48.49 -28.14
C LEU A 1011 -18.34 -48.81 -27.46
N ASP A 1012 -17.24 -48.79 -28.22
CA ASP A 1012 -15.89 -49.03 -27.68
C ASP A 1012 -15.42 -47.89 -26.76
N LEU A 1013 -15.95 -46.68 -26.96
CA LEU A 1013 -15.60 -45.48 -26.19
C LEU A 1013 -16.20 -45.48 -24.77
N VAL A 1014 -17.38 -46.06 -24.57
CA VAL A 1014 -18.09 -46.09 -23.29
C VAL A 1014 -17.27 -46.74 -22.15
N PRO A 1015 -16.75 -47.98 -22.30
CA PRO A 1015 -15.94 -48.60 -21.25
C PRO A 1015 -14.62 -47.87 -21.05
N LEU A 1016 -14.05 -47.28 -22.10
CA LEU A 1016 -12.83 -46.47 -21.97
C LEU A 1016 -13.08 -45.24 -21.09
N VAL A 1017 -14.11 -44.44 -21.39
CA VAL A 1017 -14.47 -43.25 -20.61
C VAL A 1017 -14.82 -43.62 -19.17
N THR A 1018 -15.60 -44.69 -18.97
CA THR A 1018 -16.00 -45.15 -17.64
C THR A 1018 -14.80 -45.59 -16.82
N ASN A 1019 -13.90 -46.40 -17.40
CA ASN A 1019 -12.69 -46.87 -16.72
C ASN A 1019 -11.71 -45.74 -16.44
N THR A 1020 -11.47 -44.84 -17.40
CA THR A 1020 -10.57 -43.68 -17.17
C THR A 1020 -11.09 -42.79 -16.06
N VAL A 1021 -12.40 -42.49 -16.03
CA VAL A 1021 -12.98 -41.69 -14.95
C VAL A 1021 -12.93 -42.43 -13.61
N LEU A 1022 -13.18 -43.73 -13.59
CA LEU A 1022 -13.09 -44.53 -12.37
C LEU A 1022 -11.64 -44.61 -11.84
N GLU A 1023 -10.66 -44.85 -12.71
CA GLU A 1023 -9.25 -45.00 -12.34
C GLU A 1023 -8.62 -43.66 -11.93
N GLU A 1024 -8.82 -42.61 -12.73
CA GLU A 1024 -8.21 -41.30 -12.48
C GLU A 1024 -8.95 -40.51 -11.39
N HIS A 1025 -10.27 -40.68 -11.31
CA HIS A 1025 -11.10 -39.85 -10.44
C HIS A 1025 -11.86 -40.61 -9.35
N HIS A 1026 -11.84 -41.94 -9.31
CA HIS A 1026 -12.55 -42.73 -8.28
C HIS A 1026 -14.04 -42.35 -8.22
N LEU A 1027 -14.62 -42.02 -9.37
CA LEU A 1027 -16.02 -41.67 -9.52
C LEU A 1027 -16.67 -42.64 -10.50
N ILE A 1028 -17.86 -43.09 -10.15
CA ILE A 1028 -18.65 -43.97 -11.00
C ILE A 1028 -19.42 -43.08 -11.97
N VAL A 1029 -19.15 -43.23 -13.27
CA VAL A 1029 -19.95 -42.61 -14.33
C VAL A 1029 -21.25 -43.39 -14.42
N GLY A 1030 -22.38 -42.74 -14.14
CA GLY A 1030 -23.69 -43.36 -14.22
C GLY A 1030 -24.29 -43.33 -15.63
N VAL A 1031 -23.94 -42.30 -16.43
CA VAL A 1031 -24.40 -42.19 -17.82
C VAL A 1031 -23.28 -41.66 -18.72
N VAL A 1032 -23.06 -42.33 -19.86
CA VAL A 1032 -22.21 -41.81 -20.95
C VAL A 1032 -23.09 -41.50 -22.15
N VAL A 1033 -23.03 -40.26 -22.63
CA VAL A 1033 -23.77 -39.78 -23.80
C VAL A 1033 -22.75 -39.47 -24.90
N VAL A 1034 -22.86 -40.13 -26.04
CA VAL A 1034 -22.01 -39.87 -27.21
C VAL A 1034 -22.81 -39.06 -28.23
N VAL A 1035 -22.27 -37.95 -28.71
CA VAL A 1035 -22.93 -37.02 -29.62
C VAL A 1035 -22.04 -36.67 -30.80
N ASP A 1036 -22.63 -36.14 -31.88
CA ASP A 1036 -21.89 -35.62 -33.02
C ASP A 1036 -21.01 -34.41 -32.66
N PRO A 1037 -19.90 -34.17 -33.39
CA PRO A 1037 -19.07 -32.99 -33.20
C PRO A 1037 -19.86 -31.68 -33.40
N GLY A 1038 -19.79 -30.77 -32.43
CA GLY A 1038 -20.47 -29.48 -32.47
C GLY A 1038 -21.82 -29.45 -31.78
N VAL A 1039 -22.31 -30.60 -31.27
CA VAL A 1039 -23.53 -30.68 -30.46
C VAL A 1039 -23.33 -30.08 -29.06
N VAL A 1040 -22.11 -30.17 -28.49
CA VAL A 1040 -21.86 -29.57 -27.18
C VAL A 1040 -21.87 -28.05 -27.31
N PRO A 1041 -22.81 -27.34 -26.67
CA PRO A 1041 -22.93 -25.90 -26.84
C PRO A 1041 -21.69 -25.21 -26.25
N ILE A 1042 -21.05 -24.37 -27.04
CA ILE A 1042 -19.90 -23.57 -26.63
C ILE A 1042 -20.35 -22.11 -26.62
N ASN A 1043 -20.11 -21.41 -25.50
CA ASN A 1043 -20.41 -20.00 -25.41
C ASN A 1043 -19.45 -19.20 -26.30
N SER A 1044 -19.76 -17.92 -26.47
CA SER A 1044 -18.92 -17.05 -27.30
C SER A 1044 -17.47 -16.89 -26.79
N ARG A 1045 -17.14 -17.28 -25.55
CA ARG A 1045 -15.75 -17.28 -25.03
C ARG A 1045 -15.00 -18.57 -25.31
N GLY A 1046 -15.61 -19.54 -25.98
CA GLY A 1046 -15.01 -20.86 -26.21
C GLY A 1046 -15.18 -21.82 -25.03
N GLU A 1047 -16.07 -21.52 -24.06
CA GLU A 1047 -16.32 -22.34 -22.89
C GLU A 1047 -17.56 -23.23 -23.10
N LYS A 1048 -17.49 -24.51 -22.71
CA LYS A 1048 -18.61 -25.46 -22.84
C LYS A 1048 -19.76 -25.08 -21.87
N GLN A 1049 -20.98 -24.94 -22.38
CA GLN A 1049 -22.19 -24.59 -21.64
C GLN A 1049 -22.87 -25.83 -21.05
N ARG A 1050 -22.28 -26.37 -19.97
CA ARG A 1050 -22.67 -27.66 -19.36
C ARG A 1050 -24.11 -27.70 -18.86
N MET A 1051 -24.66 -26.58 -18.39
CA MET A 1051 -26.06 -26.53 -17.95
C MET A 1051 -27.06 -26.55 -19.09
N HIS A 1052 -26.76 -25.88 -20.21
CA HIS A 1052 -27.62 -25.97 -21.40
C HIS A 1052 -27.63 -27.39 -21.96
N LEU A 1053 -26.46 -28.04 -21.94
CA LEU A 1053 -26.32 -29.45 -22.27
C LEU A 1053 -27.11 -30.36 -21.32
N ARG A 1054 -27.04 -30.12 -20.00
CA ARG A 1054 -27.84 -30.83 -19.00
C ARG A 1054 -29.34 -30.64 -19.22
N ASP A 1055 -29.79 -29.41 -19.41
CA ASP A 1055 -31.21 -29.10 -19.56
C ASP A 1055 -31.74 -29.70 -20.89
N GLY A 1056 -30.93 -29.70 -21.95
CA GLY A 1056 -31.22 -30.41 -23.20
C GLY A 1056 -31.30 -31.94 -23.01
N PHE A 1057 -30.40 -32.52 -22.21
CA PHE A 1057 -30.47 -33.94 -21.81
C PHE A 1057 -31.76 -34.25 -21.02
N LEU A 1058 -32.09 -33.41 -20.03
CA LEU A 1058 -33.28 -33.56 -19.19
C LEU A 1058 -34.60 -33.37 -19.96
N ALA A 1059 -34.58 -32.52 -20.97
CA ALA A 1059 -35.73 -32.23 -21.82
C ALA A 1059 -35.86 -33.17 -23.03
N ASP A 1060 -34.98 -34.17 -23.15
CA ASP A 1060 -34.92 -35.11 -24.29
C ASP A 1060 -34.76 -34.39 -25.64
N GLN A 1061 -33.95 -33.33 -25.65
CA GLN A 1061 -33.67 -32.47 -26.81
C GLN A 1061 -32.28 -32.72 -27.41
N LEU A 1062 -31.45 -33.55 -26.77
CA LEU A 1062 -30.20 -34.02 -27.34
C LEU A 1062 -30.49 -35.19 -28.27
N ASP A 1063 -29.84 -35.21 -29.43
CA ASP A 1063 -29.85 -36.32 -30.39
C ASP A 1063 -28.52 -37.08 -30.31
N PRO A 1064 -28.36 -38.03 -29.38
CA PRO A 1064 -27.10 -38.74 -29.19
C PRO A 1064 -26.91 -39.88 -30.18
N ILE A 1065 -25.67 -40.07 -30.63
CA ILE A 1065 -25.23 -41.27 -31.37
C ILE A 1065 -25.46 -42.52 -30.50
N TYR A 1066 -25.16 -42.44 -29.20
CA TYR A 1066 -25.34 -43.55 -28.26
C TYR A 1066 -25.48 -43.06 -26.82
N VAL A 1067 -26.30 -43.73 -26.01
CA VAL A 1067 -26.43 -43.47 -24.57
C VAL A 1067 -26.24 -44.77 -23.79
N ALA A 1068 -25.24 -44.79 -22.91
CA ALA A 1068 -24.99 -45.91 -22.00
C ALA A 1068 -25.41 -45.55 -20.58
N TYR A 1069 -26.29 -46.34 -19.99
CA TYR A 1069 -26.62 -46.28 -18.57
C TYR A 1069 -25.80 -47.33 -17.84
N ASN A 1070 -24.80 -46.88 -17.09
CA ASN A 1070 -24.00 -47.72 -16.21
C ASN A 1070 -24.67 -47.72 -14.83
N MET A 1071 -25.65 -48.60 -14.64
CA MET A 1071 -26.32 -48.79 -13.34
C MET A 1071 -25.50 -49.68 -12.41
#